data_AF-A0A8J7T8D8-F1
#
_entry.id   AF-A0A8J7T8D8-F1
#
_cell.length_a   1.000
_cell.length_b   1.000
_cell.length_c   1.000
_cell.angle_alpha   90.00
_cell.angle_beta   90.00
_cell.angle_gamma   90.00
#
_symmetry.space_group_name_H-M   'P 1'
#
loop_
_entity.id
_entity.type
_entity.pdbx_description
1 polymer ?
#
loop_
_entity_poly.entity_id
_entity_poly.type
_entity_poly.pdbx_seq_one_letter_code
_entity_poly.pdbx_strand_id
1 'polypeptide(L)'
;TGNPILDFETAPNVFELPILAVDTTGDSNMQILTVYLTDVDEPPVFLDNLNNQDLLIYIPEGTPPGPLYEPDVVDPEGKPLTFSLKPENPAFSINPGNGFIASKQTFDYETGNKSYTFSMLVTDGTHTVVKTVIVYIVNTNDAKPQFKIKNTFFTVPEELPPGQVVANITAEDPDSFNYVGYLLYSLSPTQYFAINKYSGVITVAMRMDRDAQPLRDSPLITVLVTARYSPPGVHTNSITLTFNVTDINDNPPDCNPAAQRQEVPETEVKGALIATVTCTDIDVDPANNQFKFTNLSCLRCNQMFAWSTKELGNIVLTGSLDIEDPNNFYVGNEYSISVVAEDLGNPQMKGTAYIYVTTTPVNEYPPVFHPSLYVFNVSEIEGPSATVGVVNATDEDFPSIGITYSIAAGGSTLGLSNIFWIDPNKGIIKLLVRPDYEVKQRYDLLIEAVDGDPIKPLTSTATVIINIIEVNDEPPVCQPNGTTLIIPSDLRLGTNIRDFILTCTDLDSPPSSFRYAMKGVSNVNNHFVFSPTSGTNITRLILKEPFDYSGGLDKTWNYKLTVLIFDDNLLVGARQPKGLVGTGTIIINIQVVNPSLTTVSTTTPPSITYITKKENVYSSTAWYVPFIIALGSMILLGLLGYLLYQLGKYLSTKDCSCCVPRVNKYKESL
;
A
#
# COMPACT_ATOMS: atom_id res chain seq x y z
N THR A 1 27.63 74.16 109.12
CA THR A 1 26.81 74.46 107.92
C THR A 1 26.62 73.23 107.02
N GLY A 2 26.47 72.04 107.61
CA GLY A 2 25.74 70.95 106.96
C GLY A 2 24.50 70.70 107.82
N ASN A 3 23.37 70.35 107.22
CA ASN A 3 22.29 69.69 107.94
C ASN A 3 22.64 68.20 107.95
N PRO A 4 23.35 67.66 108.97
CA PRO A 4 23.45 66.22 109.09
C PRO A 4 22.04 65.69 109.29
N ILE A 5 21.63 64.76 108.44
CA ILE A 5 20.43 63.96 108.67
C ILE A 5 20.80 63.02 109.83
N LEU A 6 20.04 63.08 110.91
CA LEU A 6 20.18 62.14 112.03
C LEU A 6 19.43 60.86 111.64
N ASP A 7 20.12 59.74 111.65
CA ASP A 7 19.68 58.41 111.23
C ASP A 7 20.11 57.46 112.37
N PHE A 8 19.16 56.80 113.02
CA PHE A 8 19.37 56.05 114.27
C PHE A 8 20.11 54.73 114.02
N GLU A 9 20.13 54.27 112.78
CA GLU A 9 20.62 52.99 112.31
C GLU A 9 22.11 53.12 111.98
N THR A 10 22.55 54.31 111.56
CA THR A 10 23.92 54.58 111.10
C THR A 10 24.70 55.60 111.93
N ALA A 11 24.03 56.46 112.70
CA ALA A 11 24.67 57.48 113.54
C ALA A 11 24.70 57.08 115.03
N PRO A 12 25.45 57.80 115.89
CA PRO A 12 25.40 57.57 117.34
C PRO A 12 24.02 57.94 117.92
N ASN A 13 23.41 57.04 118.69
CA ASN A 13 22.03 57.21 119.19
C ASN A 13 21.92 58.12 120.43
N VAL A 14 23.06 58.59 120.92
CA VAL A 14 23.15 59.51 122.06
C VAL A 14 24.18 60.58 121.74
N PHE A 15 23.78 61.85 121.82
CA PHE A 15 24.67 63.00 121.67
C PHE A 15 24.77 63.74 122.99
N GLU A 16 25.98 63.94 123.48
CA GLU A 16 26.25 64.76 124.66
C GLU A 16 26.70 66.16 124.21
N LEU A 17 25.86 67.15 124.47
CA LEU A 17 26.12 68.55 124.16
C LEU A 17 26.50 69.28 125.46
N PRO A 18 27.79 69.60 125.68
CA PRO A 18 28.18 70.40 126.84
C PRO A 18 27.69 71.84 126.65
N ILE A 19 26.72 72.25 127.46
CA ILE A 19 26.20 73.61 127.51
C ILE A 19 26.92 74.34 128.64
N LEU A 20 27.79 75.28 128.28
CA LEU A 20 28.43 76.19 129.22
C LEU A 20 27.59 77.45 129.35
N ALA A 21 26.94 77.64 130.50
CA ALA A 21 26.30 78.91 130.84
C ALA A 21 27.31 79.76 131.63
N VAL A 22 27.61 80.96 131.14
CA VAL A 22 28.49 81.93 131.82
C VAL A 22 27.66 83.17 132.15
N ASP A 23 27.69 83.59 133.41
CA ASP A 23 26.98 84.78 133.86
C ASP A 23 27.79 86.06 133.58
N THR A 24 27.17 87.23 133.76
CA THR A 24 27.79 88.54 133.48
C THR A 24 28.91 88.92 134.45
N THR A 25 29.06 88.21 135.56
CA THR A 25 30.15 88.35 136.54
C THR A 25 31.31 87.37 136.31
N GLY A 26 31.16 86.46 135.34
CA GLY A 26 32.19 85.54 134.88
C GLY A 26 32.13 84.14 135.48
N ASP A 27 31.15 83.86 136.35
CA ASP A 27 30.92 82.52 136.87
C ASP A 27 30.31 81.63 135.79
N SER A 28 30.86 80.43 135.61
CA SER A 28 30.42 79.49 134.59
C SER A 28 30.00 78.15 135.17
N ASN A 29 28.88 77.63 134.70
CA ASN A 29 28.43 76.28 135.00
C ASN A 29 28.26 75.51 133.69
N MET A 30 28.85 74.31 133.62
CA MET A 30 28.73 73.43 132.47
C MET A 30 27.76 72.31 132.81
N GLN A 31 26.71 72.19 132.02
CA GLN A 31 25.78 71.08 132.09
C GLN A 31 25.78 70.32 130.77
N ILE A 32 25.77 69.00 130.82
CA ILE A 32 25.67 68.18 129.61
C ILE A 32 24.19 67.99 129.31
N LEU A 33 23.74 68.47 128.15
CA LEU A 33 22.47 68.08 127.58
C LEU A 33 22.68 66.78 126.79
N THR A 34 22.18 65.69 127.33
CA THR A 34 22.14 64.41 126.60
C THR A 34 20.90 64.37 125.73
N VAL A 35 21.09 64.33 124.41
CA VAL A 35 20.03 64.12 123.43
C VAL A 35 20.01 62.64 123.07
N TYR A 36 18.91 61.97 123.41
CA TYR A 36 18.64 60.61 122.96
C TYR A 36 17.88 60.70 121.64
N LEU A 37 18.40 60.09 120.59
CA LEU A 37 17.58 59.79 119.42
C LEU A 37 16.60 58.68 119.80
N THR A 38 15.35 58.83 119.40
CA THR A 38 14.37 57.76 119.44
C THR A 38 14.27 57.14 118.07
N ASP A 39 14.48 55.84 118.00
CA ASP A 39 14.23 55.00 116.84
C ASP A 39 12.78 55.21 116.33
N VAL A 40 12.62 55.30 115.01
CA VAL A 40 11.33 55.41 114.33
C VAL A 40 11.27 54.30 113.29
N ASP A 41 10.13 53.62 113.27
CA ASP A 41 9.85 52.56 112.29
C ASP A 41 10.00 53.09 110.84
N GLU A 42 10.95 52.54 110.10
CA GLU A 42 11.29 52.96 108.75
C GLU A 42 10.93 51.89 107.72
N PRO A 43 10.56 52.27 106.48
CA PRO A 43 10.12 51.30 105.49
C PRO A 43 11.25 50.34 105.08
N PRO A 44 10.93 49.08 104.71
CA PRO A 44 11.91 48.11 104.23
C PRO A 44 12.76 48.65 103.07
N VAL A 45 14.08 48.45 103.12
CA VAL A 45 15.03 48.98 102.13
C VAL A 45 15.66 47.85 101.31
N PHE A 46 15.65 48.01 99.99
CA PHE A 46 16.38 47.13 99.08
C PHE A 46 17.86 47.50 99.13
N LEU A 47 18.72 46.54 99.49
CA LEU A 47 20.17 46.71 99.50
C LEU A 47 20.76 46.63 98.08
N ASP A 48 20.03 46.00 97.17
CA ASP A 48 20.33 45.94 95.76
C ASP A 48 20.03 47.27 95.03
N ASN A 49 20.49 47.36 93.77
CA ASN A 49 20.22 48.49 92.85
C ASN A 49 18.71 48.78 92.60
N LEU A 50 17.82 47.93 93.13
CA LEU A 50 16.36 48.06 93.03
C LEU A 50 15.78 49.20 93.89
N ASN A 51 16.56 49.87 94.74
CA ASN A 51 16.06 50.98 95.53
C ASN A 51 15.41 52.09 94.65
N ASN A 52 15.94 52.30 93.43
CA ASN A 52 15.47 53.31 92.48
C ASN A 52 15.02 52.78 91.09
N GLN A 53 14.88 51.46 90.91
CA GLN A 53 14.52 50.85 89.60
C GLN A 53 13.50 49.73 89.75
N ASP A 54 12.77 49.46 88.66
CA ASP A 54 11.90 48.29 88.53
C ASP A 54 12.73 47.01 88.29
N LEU A 55 12.22 45.85 88.72
CA LEU A 55 12.86 44.56 88.52
C LEU A 55 12.52 44.00 87.14
N LEU A 56 13.53 43.82 86.29
CA LEU A 56 13.42 43.19 84.97
C LEU A 56 13.98 41.77 85.02
N ILE A 57 13.17 40.77 84.68
CA ILE A 57 13.58 39.36 84.59
C ILE A 57 13.43 38.92 83.13
N TYR A 58 14.46 38.26 82.60
CA TYR A 58 14.44 37.67 81.26
C TYR A 58 14.48 36.15 81.36
N ILE A 59 13.46 35.47 80.84
CA ILE A 59 13.36 34.02 80.85
C ILE A 59 13.39 33.53 79.41
N PRO A 60 14.44 32.80 78.98
CA PRO A 60 14.41 32.07 77.71
C PRO A 60 13.23 31.11 77.71
N GLU A 61 12.47 31.07 76.62
CA GLU A 61 11.41 30.06 76.51
C GLU A 61 11.94 28.63 76.59
N GLY A 62 11.06 27.67 76.88
CA GLY A 62 11.46 26.29 77.15
C GLY A 62 12.24 26.07 78.45
N THR A 63 12.62 27.13 79.18
CA THR A 63 13.27 27.01 80.50
C THR A 63 12.35 26.26 81.47
N PRO A 64 12.82 25.18 82.13
CA PRO A 64 12.03 24.44 83.11
C PRO A 64 11.54 25.33 84.28
N PRO A 65 10.39 24.98 84.92
CA PRO A 65 9.91 25.72 86.09
C PRO A 65 10.95 25.71 87.20
N GLY A 66 11.19 26.87 87.82
CA GLY A 66 12.25 26.95 88.80
C GLY A 66 12.54 28.35 89.35
N PRO A 67 13.59 28.45 90.17
CA PRO A 67 13.96 29.68 90.84
C PRO A 67 14.42 30.78 89.86
N LEU A 68 13.99 32.03 90.06
CA LEU A 68 14.32 33.18 89.18
C LEU A 68 15.11 34.29 89.88
N TYR A 69 14.65 34.77 91.04
CA TYR A 69 15.26 35.92 91.72
C TYR A 69 14.98 35.87 93.23
N GLU A 70 15.99 36.17 94.04
CA GLU A 70 15.88 36.37 95.49
C GLU A 70 16.17 37.84 95.80
N PRO A 71 15.22 38.59 96.39
CA PRO A 71 15.42 40.01 96.69
C PRO A 71 16.28 40.18 97.96
N ASP A 72 17.32 41.01 97.89
CA ASP A 72 18.09 41.42 99.07
C ASP A 72 17.44 42.66 99.71
N VAL A 73 16.60 42.42 100.73
CA VAL A 73 15.82 43.45 101.43
C VAL A 73 16.01 43.30 102.92
N VAL A 74 16.28 44.42 103.58
CA VAL A 74 16.37 44.49 105.04
C VAL A 74 15.44 45.56 105.56
N ASP A 75 14.88 45.27 106.73
CA ASP A 75 14.28 46.28 107.58
C ASP A 75 15.41 46.92 108.40
N PRO A 76 15.52 48.26 108.47
CA PRO A 76 16.63 48.90 109.19
C PRO A 76 16.67 48.51 110.68
N GLU A 77 15.52 48.28 111.31
CA GLU A 77 15.39 47.79 112.70
C GLU A 77 15.41 46.26 112.84
N GLY A 78 15.53 45.53 111.72
CA GLY A 78 15.61 44.08 111.68
C GLY A 78 14.27 43.36 111.91
N LYS A 79 13.13 44.01 111.66
CA LYS A 79 11.81 43.36 111.72
C LYS A 79 11.66 42.26 110.66
N PRO A 80 10.84 41.23 110.95
CA PRO A 80 10.56 40.18 109.98
C PRO A 80 9.74 40.71 108.80
N LEU A 81 10.25 40.50 107.58
CA LEU A 81 9.60 40.92 106.34
C LEU A 81 8.69 39.83 105.77
N THR A 82 7.55 40.23 105.22
CA THR A 82 6.63 39.35 104.47
C THR A 82 6.52 39.81 103.02
N PHE A 83 6.59 38.85 102.10
CA PHE A 83 6.60 39.10 100.66
C PHE A 83 5.34 38.56 99.96
N SER A 84 4.78 39.32 99.01
CA SER A 84 3.64 38.87 98.21
C SER A 84 3.64 39.45 96.78
N LEU A 85 2.97 38.79 95.84
CA LEU A 85 2.77 39.31 94.47
C LEU A 85 1.34 39.82 94.30
N LYS A 86 1.18 40.99 93.67
CA LYS A 86 -0.12 41.59 93.36
C LYS A 86 -0.19 42.09 91.91
N PRO A 87 -1.21 41.69 91.12
CA PRO A 87 -2.14 40.60 91.42
C PRO A 87 -1.40 39.26 91.51
N GLU A 88 -2.02 38.27 92.15
CA GLU A 88 -1.51 36.90 92.10
C GLU A 88 -1.43 36.43 90.65
N ASN A 89 -0.32 35.78 90.29
CA ASN A 89 -0.08 35.30 88.94
C ASN A 89 0.01 33.77 88.93
N PRO A 90 -0.75 33.05 88.11
CA PRO A 90 -0.69 31.59 88.06
C PRO A 90 0.65 31.05 87.54
N ALA A 91 1.39 31.84 86.76
CA ALA A 91 2.68 31.45 86.18
C ALA A 91 3.87 31.68 87.12
N PHE A 92 3.70 32.45 88.20
CA PHE A 92 4.78 32.80 89.13
C PHE A 92 4.39 32.57 90.59
N SER A 93 5.37 32.34 91.45
CA SER A 93 5.21 32.33 92.91
C SER A 93 6.27 33.19 93.54
N ILE A 94 5.96 33.72 94.72
CA ILE A 94 6.94 34.29 95.64
C ILE A 94 6.87 33.53 96.96
N ASN A 95 8.02 33.23 97.55
CA ASN A 95 8.07 32.67 98.89
C ASN A 95 7.84 33.80 99.92
N PRO A 96 6.81 33.72 100.79
CA PRO A 96 6.50 34.80 101.71
C PRO A 96 7.58 35.13 102.75
N GLY A 97 8.51 34.20 103.05
CA GLY A 97 9.51 34.37 104.11
C GLY A 97 10.85 34.94 103.64
N ASN A 98 11.23 34.76 102.37
CA ASN A 98 12.50 35.27 101.82
C ASN A 98 12.34 36.00 100.48
N GLY A 99 11.11 36.18 99.99
CA GLY A 99 10.84 36.92 98.76
C GLY A 99 11.25 36.21 97.47
N PHE A 100 11.66 34.94 97.53
CA PHE A 100 12.19 34.22 96.38
C PHE A 100 11.11 34.02 95.30
N ILE A 101 11.31 34.62 94.11
CA ILE A 101 10.42 34.50 92.95
C ILE A 101 10.82 33.29 92.11
N ALA A 102 9.85 32.45 91.76
CA ALA A 102 10.03 31.26 90.91
C ALA A 102 8.93 31.16 89.83
N SER A 103 9.27 30.60 88.68
CA SER A 103 8.31 30.22 87.65
C SER A 103 7.63 28.89 87.99
N LYS A 104 6.35 28.76 87.65
CA LYS A 104 5.54 27.54 87.87
C LYS A 104 5.36 26.69 86.61
N GLN A 105 5.70 27.24 85.45
CA GLN A 105 5.49 26.63 84.15
C GLN A 105 6.64 26.95 83.20
N THR A 106 6.75 26.15 82.15
CA THR A 106 7.53 26.49 80.95
C THR A 106 6.74 27.49 80.11
N PHE A 107 7.44 28.41 79.45
CA PHE A 107 6.84 29.39 78.54
C PHE A 107 7.17 29.03 77.09
N ASP A 108 6.27 29.40 76.19
CA ASP A 108 6.37 29.30 74.73
C ASP A 108 6.04 30.71 74.20
N TYR A 109 6.98 31.32 73.49
CA TYR A 109 6.92 32.70 73.02
C TYR A 109 5.98 32.85 71.82
N GLU A 110 5.88 31.83 70.98
CA GLU A 110 5.08 31.81 69.74
C GLU A 110 3.60 31.70 70.03
N THR A 111 3.21 30.95 71.07
CA THR A 111 1.80 30.70 71.43
C THR A 111 1.35 31.42 72.71
N GLY A 112 2.27 31.84 73.57
CA GLY A 112 1.99 32.41 74.89
C GLY A 112 2.10 33.94 75.01
N ASN A 113 2.04 34.43 76.25
CA ASN A 113 2.25 35.83 76.55
C ASN A 113 3.75 36.15 76.54
N LYS A 114 4.14 37.20 75.81
CA LYS A 114 5.55 37.63 75.66
C LYS A 114 6.12 38.35 76.87
N SER A 115 5.25 38.87 77.73
CA SER A 115 5.66 39.53 78.96
C SER A 115 4.58 39.44 80.04
N TYR A 116 5.02 39.47 81.30
CA TYR A 116 4.16 39.52 82.47
C TYR A 116 4.55 40.72 83.33
N THR A 117 3.57 41.43 83.87
CA THR A 117 3.80 42.57 84.77
C THR A 117 2.97 42.40 86.03
N PHE A 118 3.62 42.47 87.18
CA PHE A 118 2.99 42.39 88.49
C PHE A 118 3.85 43.16 89.51
N SER A 119 3.30 43.44 90.69
CA SER A 119 4.01 44.14 91.76
C SER A 119 4.43 43.17 92.86
N MET A 120 5.68 43.26 93.31
CA MET A 120 6.18 42.64 94.53
C MET A 120 5.96 43.60 95.70
N LEU A 121 5.24 43.15 96.72
CA LEU A 121 4.96 43.89 97.95
C LEU A 121 5.83 43.31 99.06
N VAL A 122 6.57 44.17 99.75
CA VAL A 122 7.37 43.83 100.93
C VAL A 122 6.86 44.65 102.11
N THR A 123 6.52 43.99 103.20
CA THR A 123 5.98 44.64 104.41
C THR A 123 6.60 44.09 105.68
N ASP A 124 6.89 44.98 106.61
CA ASP A 124 7.29 44.73 108.01
C ASP A 124 6.05 44.60 108.96
N GLY A 125 4.84 44.85 108.44
CA GLY A 125 3.58 44.89 109.18
C GLY A 125 2.96 46.29 109.34
N THR A 126 3.75 47.36 109.17
CA THR A 126 3.35 48.77 109.34
C THR A 126 3.58 49.58 108.07
N HIS A 127 4.71 49.39 107.40
CA HIS A 127 5.06 49.95 106.10
C HIS A 127 4.98 48.90 104.99
N THR A 128 4.80 49.37 103.76
CA THR A 128 4.81 48.50 102.58
C THR A 128 5.54 49.19 101.44
N VAL A 129 6.57 48.53 100.92
CA VAL A 129 7.28 48.95 99.72
C VAL A 129 6.82 48.10 98.55
N VAL A 130 6.54 48.78 97.43
CA VAL A 130 6.05 48.14 96.20
C VAL A 130 7.12 48.28 95.12
N LYS A 131 7.47 47.17 94.48
CA LYS A 131 8.35 47.15 93.30
C LYS A 131 7.65 46.51 92.12
N THR A 132 7.73 47.14 90.95
CA THR A 132 7.20 46.54 89.72
C THR A 132 8.16 45.45 89.25
N VAL A 133 7.60 44.29 88.92
CA VAL A 133 8.32 43.17 88.31
C VAL A 133 7.79 43.00 86.90
N ILE A 134 8.70 43.11 85.92
CA ILE A 134 8.41 42.85 84.52
C ILE A 134 9.23 41.64 84.10
N VAL A 135 8.54 40.57 83.73
CA VAL A 135 9.15 39.37 83.19
C VAL A 135 8.99 39.37 81.68
N TYR A 136 10.10 39.40 80.94
CA TYR A 136 10.14 39.24 79.50
C TYR A 136 10.45 37.79 79.15
N ILE A 137 9.62 37.18 78.30
CA ILE A 137 9.94 35.89 77.69
C ILE A 137 10.84 36.18 76.49
N VAL A 138 12.02 35.56 76.48
CA VAL A 138 13.01 35.71 75.42
C VAL A 138 12.80 34.58 74.42
N ASN A 139 12.46 34.96 73.19
CA ASN A 139 12.30 34.03 72.07
C ASN A 139 13.62 33.29 71.81
N THR A 140 13.56 31.97 71.73
CA THR A 140 14.66 31.09 71.32
C THR A 140 14.34 30.45 69.97
N ASN A 141 15.35 30.14 69.16
CA ASN A 141 15.13 29.45 67.89
C ASN A 141 14.84 27.96 68.12
N ASP A 142 13.59 27.63 68.43
CA ASP A 142 13.10 26.27 68.70
C ASP A 142 11.91 25.85 67.82
N ALA A 143 11.28 26.79 67.09
CA ALA A 143 10.23 26.47 66.14
C ALA A 143 10.81 26.04 64.78
N LYS A 144 9.96 25.35 63.99
CA LYS A 144 10.27 24.98 62.61
C LYS A 144 9.50 25.85 61.61
N PRO A 145 10.04 26.08 60.40
CA PRO A 145 9.31 26.77 59.34
C PRO A 145 7.94 26.15 59.08
N GLN A 146 6.91 26.97 58.93
CA GLN A 146 5.54 26.54 58.67
C GLN A 146 5.10 27.00 57.29
N PHE A 147 4.74 26.06 56.42
CA PHE A 147 4.15 26.39 55.12
C PHE A 147 2.78 27.04 55.29
N LYS A 148 2.52 28.11 54.53
CA LYS A 148 1.25 28.86 54.57
C LYS A 148 0.30 28.48 53.43
N ILE A 149 0.72 27.56 52.56
CA ILE A 149 -0.10 27.08 51.45
C ILE A 149 -1.26 26.23 51.97
N LYS A 150 -2.43 26.39 51.34
CA LYS A 150 -3.61 25.55 51.61
C LYS A 150 -3.76 24.40 50.62
N ASN A 151 -3.28 24.60 49.39
CA ASN A 151 -3.39 23.64 48.31
C ASN A 151 -2.04 22.93 48.12
N THR A 152 -2.07 21.60 48.14
CA THR A 152 -0.93 20.74 47.82
C THR A 152 -1.09 20.03 46.48
N PHE A 153 -2.24 20.23 45.81
CA PHE A 153 -2.54 19.65 44.51
C PHE A 153 -2.63 20.75 43.45
N PHE A 154 -1.88 20.59 42.37
CA PHE A 154 -1.79 21.54 41.26
C PHE A 154 -2.07 20.84 39.94
N THR A 155 -2.48 21.61 38.93
CA THR A 155 -2.72 21.11 37.58
C THR A 155 -1.83 21.87 36.61
N VAL A 156 -1.14 21.15 35.74
CA VAL A 156 -0.13 21.69 34.85
C VAL A 156 -0.32 21.06 33.48
N PRO A 157 -0.57 21.83 32.41
CA PRO A 157 -0.55 21.27 31.07
C PRO A 157 0.82 20.71 30.73
N GLU A 158 0.85 19.63 29.96
CA GLU A 158 2.06 19.22 29.26
C GLU A 158 2.55 20.29 28.27
N GLU A 159 3.69 20.07 27.62
CA GLU A 159 4.29 21.02 26.67
C GLU A 159 4.66 22.39 27.23
N LEU A 160 4.43 22.65 28.51
CA LEU A 160 4.83 23.91 29.12
C LEU A 160 6.35 24.09 29.05
N PRO A 161 6.84 25.22 28.50
CA PRO A 161 8.26 25.41 28.32
C PRO A 161 8.99 25.57 29.66
N PRO A 162 10.27 25.15 29.74
CA PRO A 162 11.09 25.38 30.92
C PRO A 162 11.12 26.85 31.36
N GLY A 163 11.00 27.08 32.66
CA GLY A 163 10.95 28.41 33.28
C GLY A 163 9.54 28.94 33.56
N GLN A 164 8.48 28.32 33.04
CA GLN A 164 7.10 28.68 33.38
C GLN A 164 6.79 28.42 34.84
N VAL A 165 6.09 29.35 35.50
CA VAL A 165 5.72 29.25 36.92
C VAL A 165 4.48 28.38 37.07
N VAL A 166 4.56 27.35 37.92
CA VAL A 166 3.46 26.38 38.15
C VAL A 166 2.91 26.42 39.57
N ALA A 167 3.70 26.87 40.53
CA ALA A 167 3.25 27.06 41.91
C ALA A 167 4.10 28.11 42.62
N ASN A 168 3.55 28.72 43.66
CA ASN A 168 4.28 29.62 44.56
C ASN A 168 4.09 29.15 46.00
N ILE A 169 5.20 28.73 46.62
CA ILE A 169 5.18 28.11 47.95
C ILE A 169 5.79 29.06 48.96
N THR A 170 4.99 29.42 49.96
CA THR A 170 5.43 30.29 51.05
C THR A 170 5.48 29.53 52.36
N ALA A 171 6.48 29.86 53.16
CA ALA A 171 6.63 29.41 54.54
C ALA A 171 6.98 30.63 55.40
N GLU A 172 6.72 30.53 56.70
CA GLU A 172 7.14 31.51 57.70
C GLU A 172 7.81 30.78 58.85
N ASP A 173 8.88 31.36 59.38
CA ASP A 173 9.47 30.88 60.61
C ASP A 173 8.88 31.68 61.79
N PRO A 174 8.19 31.04 62.73
CA PRO A 174 7.59 31.72 63.89
C PRO A 174 8.58 32.57 64.71
N ASP A 175 9.87 32.19 64.70
CA ASP A 175 10.91 32.82 65.52
C ASP A 175 11.50 34.09 64.86
N SER A 176 11.12 34.36 63.60
CA SER A 176 11.77 35.33 62.72
C SER A 176 11.74 36.80 63.18
N PHE A 177 10.94 37.16 64.20
CA PHE A 177 10.83 38.56 64.66
C PHE A 177 12.10 39.07 65.36
N ASN A 178 12.89 38.18 65.97
CA ASN A 178 14.07 38.55 66.77
C ASN A 178 15.42 38.07 66.20
N TYR A 179 15.40 37.32 65.09
CA TYR A 179 16.60 36.75 64.46
C TYR A 179 16.81 37.29 63.04
N VAL A 180 18.07 37.62 62.71
CA VAL A 180 18.47 37.99 61.35
C VAL A 180 18.63 36.70 60.54
N GLY A 181 17.61 36.33 59.80
CA GLY A 181 17.63 35.13 58.97
C GLY A 181 16.64 35.15 57.80
N TYR A 182 16.81 34.20 56.89
CA TYR A 182 15.94 34.05 55.71
C TYR A 182 15.62 32.58 55.44
N LEU A 183 14.45 32.35 54.86
CA LEU A 183 14.00 31.02 54.46
C LEU A 183 14.68 30.59 53.17
N LEU A 184 15.05 29.32 53.13
CA LEU A 184 15.66 28.65 52.01
C LEU A 184 14.80 27.46 51.60
N TYR A 185 14.46 27.40 50.32
CA TYR A 185 13.64 26.34 49.75
C TYR A 185 14.47 25.36 48.93
N SER A 186 14.11 24.08 49.00
CA SER A 186 14.62 23.02 48.13
C SER A 186 13.51 22.07 47.72
N LEU A 187 13.68 21.39 46.59
CA LEU A 187 12.69 20.49 46.00
C LEU A 187 13.37 19.17 45.57
N SER A 188 12.68 18.04 45.76
CA SER A 188 13.11 16.72 45.30
C SER A 188 11.92 15.86 44.89
N PRO A 189 11.95 15.14 43.73
CA PRO A 189 12.99 15.15 42.71
C PRO A 189 12.94 16.38 41.80
N THR A 190 14.07 16.76 41.19
CA THR A 190 14.19 17.99 40.37
C THR A 190 14.08 17.76 38.86
N GLN A 191 13.52 16.62 38.43
CA GLN A 191 13.45 16.26 37.00
C GLN A 191 12.53 17.21 36.23
N TYR A 192 11.28 17.34 36.65
CA TYR A 192 10.26 18.13 35.95
C TYR A 192 10.09 19.54 36.52
N PHE A 193 10.47 19.74 37.79
CA PHE A 193 10.27 21.01 38.49
C PHE A 193 11.56 21.50 39.15
N ALA A 194 11.72 22.81 39.19
CA ALA A 194 12.76 23.52 39.93
C ALA A 194 12.10 24.51 40.89
N ILE A 195 12.76 24.80 42.01
CA ILE A 195 12.28 25.81 42.97
C ILE A 195 13.32 26.91 43.13
N ASN A 196 12.87 28.17 43.11
CA ASN A 196 13.72 29.27 43.48
C ASN A 196 14.01 29.22 44.97
N LYS A 197 15.30 29.09 45.29
CA LYS A 197 15.82 28.92 46.64
C LYS A 197 15.38 30.01 47.63
N TYR A 198 15.11 31.24 47.17
CA TYR A 198 14.79 32.38 48.04
C TYR A 198 13.32 32.78 47.99
N SER A 199 12.64 32.60 46.85
CA SER A 199 11.23 33.02 46.70
C SER A 199 10.21 31.89 46.86
N GLY A 200 10.62 30.62 46.80
CA GLY A 200 9.70 29.48 46.86
C GLY A 200 8.85 29.29 45.60
N VAL A 201 9.13 30.06 44.54
CA VAL A 201 8.47 29.92 43.24
C VAL A 201 8.95 28.64 42.56
N ILE A 202 8.01 27.77 42.18
CA ILE A 202 8.27 26.54 41.45
C ILE A 202 8.04 26.78 39.96
N THR A 203 9.03 26.41 39.15
CA THR A 203 8.99 26.51 37.71
C THR A 203 9.17 25.14 37.04
N VAL A 204 8.71 25.01 35.81
CA VAL A 204 9.03 23.85 34.96
C VAL A 204 10.55 23.81 34.71
N ALA A 205 11.18 22.67 34.97
CA ALA A 205 12.60 22.42 34.70
C ALA A 205 12.81 21.71 33.37
N MET A 206 11.88 20.82 33.00
CA MET A 206 11.94 20.01 31.79
C MET A 206 10.53 19.85 31.22
N ARG A 207 10.42 19.78 29.89
CA ARG A 207 9.18 19.45 29.18
C ARG A 207 8.59 18.16 29.76
N MET A 208 7.31 18.19 30.09
CA MET A 208 6.50 17.03 30.43
C MET A 208 5.71 16.64 29.19
N ASP A 209 5.61 15.35 28.93
CA ASP A 209 4.95 14.75 27.78
C ASP A 209 4.00 13.70 28.35
N ARG A 210 2.70 13.94 28.26
CA ARG A 210 1.61 13.16 28.85
C ARG A 210 1.38 11.86 28.09
N ASP A 211 1.77 11.81 26.82
CA ASP A 211 1.58 10.67 25.91
C ASP A 211 2.73 9.67 25.96
N ALA A 212 3.87 10.10 26.53
CA ALA A 212 5.03 9.28 26.79
C ALA A 212 5.06 8.66 28.19
N GLN A 213 5.73 7.51 28.30
CA GLN A 213 6.03 6.91 29.61
C GLN A 213 7.03 7.78 30.38
N PRO A 214 6.89 7.95 31.71
CA PRO A 214 5.91 7.27 32.59
C PRO A 214 4.57 8.00 32.75
N LEU A 215 4.43 9.22 32.22
CA LEU A 215 3.27 10.07 32.48
C LEU A 215 2.00 9.53 31.80
N ARG A 216 2.16 8.75 30.72
CA ARG A 216 1.07 8.02 30.05
C ARG A 216 0.24 7.20 31.02
N ASP A 217 0.90 6.42 31.86
CA ASP A 217 0.27 5.52 32.83
C ASP A 217 -0.19 6.28 34.10
N SER A 218 0.54 7.30 34.52
CA SER A 218 0.22 8.10 35.69
C SER A 218 0.46 9.59 35.46
N PRO A 219 -0.59 10.44 35.45
CA PRO A 219 -0.43 11.88 35.23
C PRO A 219 0.13 12.61 36.44
N LEU A 220 0.43 11.92 37.54
CA LEU A 220 0.76 12.55 38.82
C LEU A 220 2.27 12.58 39.04
N ILE A 221 2.81 13.79 39.20
CA ILE A 221 4.18 14.01 39.65
C ILE A 221 4.14 14.48 41.10
N THR A 222 4.79 13.74 42.00
CA THR A 222 4.92 14.14 43.40
C THR A 222 6.30 14.68 43.69
N VAL A 223 6.37 15.80 44.39
CA VAL A 223 7.63 16.43 44.81
C VAL A 223 7.57 16.78 46.29
N LEU A 224 8.68 16.58 46.99
CA LEU A 224 8.88 17.00 48.37
C LEU A 224 9.56 18.37 48.35
N VAL A 225 8.88 19.38 48.92
CA VAL A 225 9.42 20.73 49.11
C VAL A 225 9.83 20.89 50.56
N THR A 226 11.07 21.31 50.80
CA THR A 226 11.63 21.53 52.13
C THR A 226 11.94 23.01 52.32
N ALA A 227 11.44 23.59 53.41
CA ALA A 227 11.80 24.92 53.88
C ALA A 227 12.75 24.80 55.08
N ARG A 228 13.84 25.58 55.07
CA ARG A 228 14.82 25.66 56.16
C ARG A 228 15.13 27.11 56.49
N TYR A 229 15.33 27.43 57.75
CA TYR A 229 15.76 28.76 58.19
C TYR A 229 17.30 28.88 58.23
N SER A 230 17.85 30.06 57.90
CA SER A 230 19.29 30.34 57.83
C SER A 230 19.64 31.61 58.62
N PRO A 231 20.76 31.69 59.40
CA PRO A 231 21.90 30.77 59.49
C PRO A 231 21.52 29.40 60.09
N PRO A 232 22.26 28.30 59.80
CA PRO A 232 21.73 26.92 59.89
C PRO A 232 21.15 26.60 61.26
N GLY A 233 19.81 26.65 61.35
CA GLY A 233 19.04 25.98 62.38
C GLY A 233 18.80 24.54 61.97
N VAL A 234 18.63 23.65 62.96
CA VAL A 234 18.30 22.23 62.75
C VAL A 234 16.85 22.06 62.24
N HIS A 235 16.05 23.13 62.32
CA HIS A 235 14.63 23.08 62.04
C HIS A 235 14.36 23.20 60.53
N THR A 236 13.92 22.08 59.97
CA THR A 236 13.40 21.99 58.61
C THR A 236 11.98 21.48 58.66
N ASN A 237 11.18 21.88 57.69
CA ASN A 237 9.86 21.32 57.50
C ASN A 237 9.68 20.98 56.03
N SER A 238 8.98 19.89 55.74
CA SER A 238 8.77 19.43 54.37
C SER A 238 7.29 19.20 54.10
N ILE A 239 6.87 19.49 52.87
CA ILE A 239 5.52 19.28 52.37
C ILE A 239 5.57 18.59 51.02
N THR A 240 4.70 17.60 50.81
CA THR A 240 4.56 16.93 49.52
C THR A 240 3.53 17.68 48.67
N LEU A 241 3.94 18.03 47.46
CA LEU A 241 3.06 18.61 46.44
C LEU A 241 2.84 17.59 45.33
N THR A 242 1.63 17.54 44.81
CA THR A 242 1.23 16.68 43.70
C THR A 242 0.81 17.55 42.52
N PHE A 243 1.43 17.34 41.37
CA PHE A 243 1.11 18.00 40.12
C PHE A 243 0.42 17.00 39.20
N ASN A 244 -0.80 17.30 38.76
CA ASN A 244 -1.52 16.56 37.74
C ASN A 244 -1.20 17.14 36.36
N VAL A 245 -0.52 16.37 35.52
CA VAL A 245 -0.22 16.73 34.14
C VAL A 245 -1.46 16.49 33.29
N THR A 246 -1.99 17.55 32.67
CA THR A 246 -3.14 17.46 31.77
C THR A 246 -2.68 17.34 30.32
N ASP A 247 -3.44 16.55 29.59
CA ASP A 247 -3.31 16.32 28.15
C ASP A 247 -3.52 17.61 27.36
N ILE A 248 -2.73 17.81 26.31
CA ILE A 248 -2.96 18.78 25.24
C ILE A 248 -3.13 17.98 23.95
N ASN A 249 -4.03 18.43 23.07
CA ASN A 249 -4.14 17.89 21.72
C ASN A 249 -2.93 18.35 20.87
N ASP A 250 -1.79 17.67 20.99
CA ASP A 250 -0.56 17.98 20.26
C ASP A 250 -0.11 16.86 19.30
N ASN A 251 -0.77 15.70 19.31
CA ASN A 251 -0.57 14.65 18.33
C ASN A 251 -1.75 14.54 17.36
N PRO A 252 -1.52 14.56 16.03
CA PRO A 252 -2.57 14.28 15.07
C PRO A 252 -2.85 12.76 14.97
N PRO A 253 -4.02 12.37 14.43
CA PRO A 253 -4.28 10.97 14.10
C PRO A 253 -3.23 10.43 13.12
N ASP A 254 -2.51 9.38 13.49
CA ASP A 254 -1.51 8.73 12.65
C ASP A 254 -2.15 7.58 11.86
N CYS A 255 -2.24 7.74 10.55
CA CYS A 255 -2.79 6.72 9.65
C CYS A 255 -1.66 5.86 9.08
N ASN A 256 -1.50 4.64 9.60
CA ASN A 256 -0.45 3.72 9.20
C ASN A 256 -1.06 2.43 8.60
N PRO A 257 -0.75 2.07 7.34
CA PRO A 257 0.15 2.77 6.42
C PRO A 257 -0.45 4.08 5.86
N ALA A 258 0.40 5.11 5.72
CA ALA A 258 0.01 6.41 5.16
C ALA A 258 -0.35 6.32 3.67
N ALA A 259 0.09 5.26 2.99
CA ALA A 259 -0.28 4.94 1.63
C ALA A 259 -0.52 3.44 1.47
N GLN A 260 -1.65 3.07 0.88
CA GLN A 260 -1.96 1.70 0.51
C GLN A 260 -2.24 1.61 -1.00
N ARG A 261 -1.80 0.52 -1.61
CA ARG A 261 -2.01 0.22 -3.02
C ARG A 261 -2.87 -1.02 -3.12
N GLN A 262 -3.94 -0.93 -3.90
CA GLN A 262 -4.85 -2.05 -4.15
C GLN A 262 -5.00 -2.25 -5.64
N GLU A 263 -4.79 -3.48 -6.09
CA GLU A 263 -5.11 -3.90 -7.46
C GLU A 263 -6.52 -4.50 -7.47
N VAL A 264 -7.38 -3.99 -8.35
CA VAL A 264 -8.79 -4.38 -8.41
C VAL A 264 -9.14 -4.74 -9.85
N PRO A 265 -9.71 -5.92 -10.12
CA PRO A 265 -10.17 -6.26 -11.47
C PRO A 265 -11.29 -5.33 -11.92
N GLU A 266 -11.35 -5.02 -13.21
CA GLU A 266 -12.40 -4.13 -13.74
C GLU A 266 -13.82 -4.71 -13.62
N THR A 267 -13.94 -6.04 -13.57
CA THR A 267 -15.18 -6.79 -13.26
C THR A 267 -15.64 -6.70 -11.80
N GLU A 268 -14.92 -6.01 -10.91
CA GLU A 268 -15.24 -6.00 -9.48
C GLU A 268 -16.65 -5.48 -9.21
N VAL A 269 -17.37 -6.17 -8.33
CA VAL A 269 -18.80 -5.91 -8.13
C VAL A 269 -19.04 -4.69 -7.25
N LYS A 270 -20.13 -3.97 -7.55
CA LYS A 270 -20.60 -2.86 -6.70
C LYS A 270 -20.89 -3.37 -5.28
N GLY A 271 -20.36 -2.66 -4.29
CA GLY A 271 -20.41 -3.01 -2.88
C GLY A 271 -19.18 -3.76 -2.37
N ALA A 272 -18.24 -4.14 -3.24
CA ALA A 272 -16.97 -4.76 -2.82
C ALA A 272 -16.16 -3.82 -1.92
N LEU A 273 -15.54 -4.38 -0.88
CA LEU A 273 -14.62 -3.68 0.00
C LEU A 273 -13.29 -3.48 -0.73
N ILE A 274 -12.92 -2.23 -0.98
CA ILE A 274 -11.69 -1.87 -1.69
C ILE A 274 -10.52 -1.71 -0.73
N ALA A 275 -10.73 -1.00 0.38
CA ALA A 275 -9.69 -0.72 1.35
C ALA A 275 -10.28 -0.45 2.72
N THR A 276 -9.48 -0.71 3.75
CA THR A 276 -9.77 -0.31 5.13
C THR A 276 -8.65 0.64 5.57
N VAL A 277 -9.02 1.82 6.07
CA VAL A 277 -8.08 2.82 6.59
C VAL A 277 -8.01 2.68 8.10
N THR A 278 -6.81 2.43 8.62
CA THR A 278 -6.54 2.37 10.05
C THR A 278 -5.72 3.58 10.46
N CYS A 279 -6.26 4.35 11.40
CA CYS A 279 -5.53 5.43 12.06
C CYS A 279 -5.56 5.20 13.57
N THR A 280 -4.58 5.77 14.25
CA THR A 280 -4.46 5.76 15.71
C THR A 280 -3.98 7.11 16.16
N ASP A 281 -4.55 7.61 17.23
CA ASP A 281 -4.08 8.83 17.87
C ASP A 281 -3.46 8.45 19.22
N ILE A 282 -2.30 9.01 19.51
CA ILE A 282 -1.51 8.60 20.68
C ILE A 282 -1.85 9.37 21.94
N ASP A 283 -2.64 10.44 21.82
CA ASP A 283 -3.10 11.26 22.94
C ASP A 283 -3.81 10.40 23.99
N VAL A 284 -3.75 10.79 25.27
CA VAL A 284 -4.34 9.97 26.34
C VAL A 284 -5.79 10.36 26.64
N ASP A 285 -6.17 11.63 26.47
CA ASP A 285 -7.55 12.06 26.69
C ASP A 285 -8.45 11.58 25.55
N PRO A 286 -9.59 10.92 25.85
CA PRO A 286 -10.60 10.57 24.85
C PRO A 286 -11.06 11.73 23.94
N ALA A 287 -11.00 12.98 24.41
CA ALA A 287 -11.35 14.12 23.58
C ALA A 287 -10.31 14.40 22.49
N ASN A 288 -9.05 14.04 22.73
CA ASN A 288 -7.92 14.31 21.84
C ASN A 288 -7.62 13.09 20.95
N ASN A 289 -7.73 11.87 21.49
CA ASN A 289 -7.40 10.66 20.72
C ASN A 289 -8.55 10.05 19.89
N GLN A 290 -9.77 10.56 20.02
CA GLN A 290 -10.88 10.15 19.18
C GLN A 290 -10.92 10.99 17.92
N PHE A 291 -11.07 10.32 16.78
CA PHE A 291 -11.13 10.97 15.48
C PHE A 291 -12.28 10.44 14.64
N LYS A 292 -12.61 11.21 13.60
CA LYS A 292 -13.62 10.86 12.60
C LYS A 292 -13.01 11.00 11.21
N PHE A 293 -13.36 10.05 10.35
CA PHE A 293 -13.04 10.17 8.94
C PHE A 293 -13.95 11.17 8.24
N THR A 294 -13.32 12.06 7.48
CA THR A 294 -14.00 13.05 6.64
C THR A 294 -14.49 12.41 5.32
N ASN A 295 -14.98 13.21 4.37
CA ASN A 295 -15.40 12.68 3.07
C ASN A 295 -14.19 12.28 2.22
N LEU A 296 -14.38 11.26 1.37
CA LEU A 296 -13.37 10.83 0.41
C LEU A 296 -13.10 11.95 -0.60
N SER A 297 -11.82 12.25 -0.84
CA SER A 297 -11.40 13.26 -1.80
C SER A 297 -10.59 12.63 -2.92
N CYS A 298 -11.18 12.58 -4.12
CA CYS A 298 -10.51 12.22 -5.36
C CYS A 298 -11.34 12.66 -6.57
N LEU A 299 -10.75 12.55 -7.77
CA LEU A 299 -11.46 12.84 -9.01
C LEU A 299 -12.61 11.84 -9.19
N ARG A 300 -13.85 12.34 -9.26
CA ARG A 300 -15.10 11.54 -9.34
C ARG A 300 -15.30 10.53 -8.19
N CYS A 301 -14.69 10.76 -7.03
CA CYS A 301 -14.84 9.89 -5.85
C CYS A 301 -16.29 9.55 -5.54
N ASN A 302 -17.18 10.54 -5.49
CA ASN A 302 -18.59 10.34 -5.15
C ASN A 302 -19.38 9.42 -6.10
N GLN A 303 -18.84 9.14 -7.29
CA GLN A 303 -19.45 8.23 -8.27
C GLN A 303 -18.84 6.82 -8.21
N MET A 304 -17.58 6.70 -7.78
CA MET A 304 -16.82 5.45 -7.83
C MET A 304 -16.66 4.79 -6.46
N PHE A 305 -16.48 5.57 -5.39
CA PHE A 305 -16.18 5.07 -4.06
C PHE A 305 -17.06 5.72 -3.01
N ALA A 306 -17.40 4.97 -1.97
CA ALA A 306 -18.11 5.49 -0.82
C ALA A 306 -17.62 4.85 0.48
N TRP A 307 -17.93 5.50 1.59
CA TRP A 307 -17.80 4.88 2.89
C TRP A 307 -18.88 3.82 3.07
N SER A 308 -18.47 2.59 3.41
CA SER A 308 -19.40 1.58 3.93
C SER A 308 -19.77 1.92 5.38
N THR A 309 -18.73 2.10 6.21
CA THR A 309 -18.84 2.51 7.61
C THR A 309 -17.70 3.49 7.89
N LYS A 310 -18.04 4.75 8.18
CA LYS A 310 -17.03 5.79 8.42
C LYS A 310 -16.20 5.48 9.64
N GLU A 311 -16.82 4.95 10.70
CA GLU A 311 -16.16 4.67 11.98
C GLU A 311 -15.11 3.56 11.89
N LEU A 312 -15.27 2.62 10.95
CA LEU A 312 -14.34 1.52 10.73
C LEU A 312 -13.33 1.79 9.61
N GLY A 313 -13.42 2.93 8.92
CA GLY A 313 -12.52 3.26 7.83
C GLY A 313 -12.73 2.41 6.56
N ASN A 314 -13.90 1.80 6.36
CA ASN A 314 -14.13 0.89 5.22
C ASN A 314 -14.62 1.63 3.97
N ILE A 315 -13.88 1.48 2.87
CA ILE A 315 -14.18 2.08 1.56
C ILE A 315 -14.69 0.98 0.62
N VAL A 316 -15.83 1.23 -0.01
CA VAL A 316 -16.47 0.30 -0.97
C VAL A 316 -16.62 0.91 -2.35
N LEU A 317 -16.66 0.04 -3.36
CA LEU A 317 -16.93 0.40 -4.75
C LEU A 317 -18.43 0.67 -4.96
N THR A 318 -18.76 1.78 -5.61
CA THR A 318 -20.14 2.13 -5.99
C THR A 318 -20.32 2.30 -7.51
N GLY A 319 -19.24 2.62 -8.21
CA GLY A 319 -19.20 2.78 -9.67
C GLY A 319 -18.85 1.49 -10.42
N SER A 320 -18.61 1.62 -11.73
CA SER A 320 -18.04 0.57 -12.57
C SER A 320 -16.56 0.86 -12.81
N LEU A 321 -15.69 -0.15 -12.75
CA LEU A 321 -14.26 0.00 -13.02
C LEU A 321 -13.85 -0.35 -14.46
N ASP A 322 -14.77 -0.91 -15.23
CA ASP A 322 -14.73 -1.17 -16.69
C ASP A 322 -13.80 -0.22 -17.47
N ILE A 323 -12.66 -0.70 -17.95
CA ILE A 323 -11.64 0.10 -18.63
C ILE A 323 -12.09 0.41 -20.07
N GLU A 324 -12.96 -0.40 -20.65
CA GLU A 324 -13.56 -0.23 -21.97
C GLU A 324 -14.60 0.91 -21.99
N ASP A 325 -15.20 1.28 -20.85
CA ASP A 325 -16.09 2.44 -20.75
C ASP A 325 -15.31 3.77 -20.88
N PRO A 326 -15.51 4.54 -21.97
CA PRO A 326 -14.81 5.82 -22.17
C PRO A 326 -15.17 6.89 -21.12
N ASN A 327 -16.21 6.69 -20.31
CA ASN A 327 -16.54 7.57 -19.20
C ASN A 327 -15.61 7.36 -18.00
N ASN A 328 -14.93 6.22 -17.91
CA ASN A 328 -13.98 5.92 -16.85
C ASN A 328 -12.64 6.62 -17.11
N PHE A 329 -12.01 7.09 -16.03
CA PHE A 329 -10.87 7.99 -16.13
C PHE A 329 -9.57 7.21 -16.33
N TYR A 330 -8.96 7.38 -17.50
CA TYR A 330 -7.83 6.57 -17.96
C TYR A 330 -6.42 7.08 -17.56
N VAL A 331 -6.28 8.05 -16.63
CA VAL A 331 -4.91 8.50 -16.26
C VAL A 331 -4.23 7.44 -15.41
N GLY A 332 -3.53 6.52 -16.08
CA GLY A 332 -2.75 5.44 -15.47
C GLY A 332 -3.58 4.33 -14.83
N ASN A 333 -4.89 4.24 -15.12
CA ASN A 333 -5.84 3.31 -14.49
C ASN A 333 -5.77 3.31 -12.95
N GLU A 334 -5.39 4.44 -12.36
CA GLU A 334 -5.16 4.56 -10.91
C GLU A 334 -6.03 5.66 -10.32
N TYR A 335 -6.87 5.30 -9.35
CA TYR A 335 -7.61 6.24 -8.53
C TYR A 335 -6.79 6.58 -7.28
N SER A 336 -6.45 7.85 -7.10
CA SER A 336 -5.79 8.35 -5.88
C SER A 336 -6.83 8.93 -4.93
N ILE A 337 -7.19 8.17 -3.90
CA ILE A 337 -8.17 8.52 -2.89
C ILE A 337 -7.46 9.10 -1.68
N SER A 338 -7.72 10.36 -1.36
CA SER A 338 -7.27 10.97 -0.11
C SER A 338 -8.34 10.83 0.96
N VAL A 339 -7.90 10.32 2.12
CA VAL A 339 -8.72 10.09 3.31
C VAL A 339 -8.12 10.91 4.44
N VAL A 340 -8.94 11.75 5.07
CA VAL A 340 -8.50 12.56 6.21
C VAL A 340 -9.24 12.10 7.47
N ALA A 341 -8.47 11.73 8.49
CA ALA A 341 -8.93 11.54 9.86
C ALA A 341 -8.74 12.84 10.63
N GLU A 342 -9.79 13.35 11.26
CA GLU A 342 -9.79 14.59 12.02
C GLU A 342 -10.19 14.27 13.46
N ASP A 343 -9.33 14.64 14.42
CA ASP A 343 -9.59 14.43 15.84
C ASP A 343 -10.74 15.33 16.34
N LEU A 344 -11.15 15.09 17.59
CA LEU A 344 -12.17 15.87 18.29
C LEU A 344 -11.57 16.92 19.25
N GLY A 345 -10.24 17.09 19.23
CA GLY A 345 -9.51 17.99 20.11
C GLY A 345 -9.70 19.47 19.74
N ASN A 346 -9.09 20.37 20.53
CA ASN A 346 -9.10 21.80 20.25
C ASN A 346 -7.72 22.43 20.48
N PRO A 347 -7.01 22.89 19.43
CA PRO A 347 -7.42 22.89 18.02
C PRO A 347 -7.48 21.48 17.43
N GLN A 348 -8.38 21.25 16.46
CA GLN A 348 -8.46 19.96 15.78
C GLN A 348 -7.22 19.71 14.91
N MET A 349 -6.64 18.52 14.98
CA MET A 349 -5.53 18.08 14.15
C MET A 349 -5.97 16.99 13.15
N LYS A 350 -5.18 16.79 12.09
CA LYS A 350 -5.57 15.98 10.92
C LYS A 350 -4.48 15.02 10.51
N GLY A 351 -4.84 13.74 10.41
CA GLY A 351 -4.11 12.68 9.74
C GLY A 351 -4.58 12.48 8.31
N THR A 352 -3.68 12.21 7.37
CA THR A 352 -4.05 11.91 5.97
C THR A 352 -3.48 10.57 5.53
N ALA A 353 -4.31 9.74 4.93
CA ALA A 353 -3.92 8.51 4.24
C ALA A 353 -4.29 8.58 2.76
N TYR A 354 -3.53 7.88 1.92
CA TYR A 354 -3.74 7.78 0.49
C TYR A 354 -4.00 6.33 0.07
N ILE A 355 -5.08 6.10 -0.67
CA ILE A 355 -5.42 4.79 -1.22
C ILE A 355 -5.27 4.91 -2.73
N TYR A 356 -4.35 4.14 -3.30
CA TYR A 356 -4.15 4.05 -4.74
C TYR A 356 -4.82 2.77 -5.22
N VAL A 357 -5.89 2.92 -5.99
CA VAL A 357 -6.65 1.80 -6.54
C VAL A 357 -6.28 1.69 -8.01
N THR A 358 -5.49 0.68 -8.37
CA THR A 358 -5.12 0.38 -9.76
C THR A 358 -6.09 -0.63 -10.33
N THR A 359 -6.83 -0.27 -11.37
CA THR A 359 -7.70 -1.21 -12.07
C THR A 359 -6.85 -2.13 -12.94
N THR A 360 -7.01 -3.44 -12.79
CA THR A 360 -6.35 -4.47 -13.61
C THR A 360 -7.29 -4.97 -14.71
N PRO A 361 -6.82 -5.07 -15.96
CA PRO A 361 -7.63 -5.55 -17.07
C PRO A 361 -7.95 -7.04 -16.93
N VAL A 362 -9.11 -7.45 -17.44
CA VAL A 362 -9.63 -8.81 -17.46
C VAL A 362 -10.17 -9.11 -18.86
N ASN A 363 -9.82 -10.28 -19.42
CA ASN A 363 -10.36 -10.70 -20.71
C ASN A 363 -11.83 -11.14 -20.56
N GLU A 364 -12.73 -10.33 -21.14
CA GLU A 364 -14.18 -10.44 -21.00
C GLU A 364 -14.88 -10.55 -22.35
N TYR A 365 -14.29 -9.98 -23.40
CA TYR A 365 -14.88 -9.86 -24.71
C TYR A 365 -14.23 -10.84 -25.70
N PRO A 366 -14.99 -11.79 -26.29
CA PRO A 366 -14.43 -12.65 -27.33
C PRO A 366 -14.17 -11.86 -28.63
N PRO A 367 -13.19 -12.25 -29.45
CA PRO A 367 -13.02 -11.68 -30.79
C PRO A 367 -14.30 -11.76 -31.61
N VAL A 368 -14.65 -10.73 -32.38
CA VAL A 368 -15.87 -10.69 -33.20
C VAL A 368 -15.53 -10.45 -34.66
N PHE A 369 -15.95 -11.37 -35.54
CA PHE A 369 -15.78 -11.23 -36.99
C PHE A 369 -16.76 -10.24 -37.61
N HIS A 370 -16.25 -9.39 -38.51
CA HIS A 370 -17.04 -8.38 -39.22
C HIS A 370 -16.78 -8.46 -40.74
N PRO A 371 -17.59 -9.19 -41.53
CA PRO A 371 -18.80 -9.97 -41.19
C PRO A 371 -18.54 -11.40 -40.69
N SER A 372 -19.58 -12.15 -40.29
CA SER A 372 -19.50 -13.57 -39.88
C SER A 372 -19.52 -14.59 -41.04
N LEU A 373 -19.79 -14.13 -42.26
CA LEU A 373 -19.77 -14.92 -43.49
C LEU A 373 -18.98 -14.19 -44.58
N TYR A 374 -17.97 -14.86 -45.13
CA TYR A 374 -17.18 -14.36 -46.25
C TYR A 374 -17.39 -15.24 -47.48
N VAL A 375 -17.42 -14.61 -48.66
CA VAL A 375 -17.50 -15.32 -49.95
C VAL A 375 -16.37 -14.82 -50.84
N PHE A 376 -15.50 -15.73 -51.25
CA PHE A 376 -14.39 -15.45 -52.15
C PHE A 376 -14.48 -16.34 -53.39
N ASN A 377 -13.94 -15.84 -54.50
CA ASN A 377 -13.82 -16.61 -55.73
C ASN A 377 -12.35 -16.66 -56.13
N VAL A 378 -11.84 -17.84 -56.46
CA VAL A 378 -10.46 -18.05 -56.91
C VAL A 378 -10.46 -18.90 -58.16
N SER A 379 -9.66 -18.54 -59.15
CA SER A 379 -9.58 -19.31 -60.40
C SER A 379 -8.72 -20.55 -60.21
N GLU A 380 -9.08 -21.66 -60.88
CA GLU A 380 -8.31 -22.90 -60.81
C GLU A 380 -6.92 -22.82 -61.42
N ILE A 381 -6.65 -21.81 -62.26
CA ILE A 381 -5.30 -21.56 -62.79
C ILE A 381 -4.37 -20.84 -61.80
N GLU A 382 -4.89 -20.41 -60.64
CA GLU A 382 -4.09 -19.71 -59.64
C GLU A 382 -3.11 -20.66 -58.94
N GLY A 383 -1.84 -20.25 -58.91
CA GLY A 383 -0.76 -21.04 -58.36
C GLY A 383 -0.70 -21.01 -56.82
N PRO A 384 0.18 -21.85 -56.24
CA PRO A 384 0.50 -21.78 -54.81
C PRO A 384 0.91 -20.37 -54.39
N SER A 385 0.53 -19.97 -53.18
CA SER A 385 0.70 -18.64 -52.58
C SER A 385 -0.19 -17.51 -53.14
N ALA A 386 -1.07 -17.78 -54.11
CA ALA A 386 -2.07 -16.81 -54.53
C ALA A 386 -3.00 -16.46 -53.36
N THR A 387 -3.36 -15.18 -53.25
CA THR A 387 -4.21 -14.67 -52.16
C THR A 387 -5.67 -14.81 -52.56
N VAL A 388 -6.46 -15.49 -51.72
CA VAL A 388 -7.88 -15.73 -51.95
C VAL A 388 -8.73 -14.60 -51.37
N GLY A 389 -8.40 -14.14 -50.16
CA GLY A 389 -9.16 -13.13 -49.44
C GLY A 389 -8.59 -12.82 -48.06
N VAL A 390 -9.25 -11.93 -47.33
CA VAL A 390 -8.86 -11.52 -45.97
C VAL A 390 -10.10 -11.55 -45.09
N VAL A 391 -9.97 -12.14 -43.90
CA VAL A 391 -10.98 -12.07 -42.84
C VAL A 391 -10.50 -11.13 -41.73
N ASN A 392 -11.43 -10.50 -41.03
CA ASN A 392 -11.11 -9.59 -39.94
C ASN A 392 -12.03 -9.83 -38.74
N ALA A 393 -11.41 -9.99 -37.57
CA ALA A 393 -12.04 -9.99 -36.27
C ALA A 393 -11.47 -8.85 -35.43
N THR A 394 -12.28 -8.33 -34.51
CA THR A 394 -11.91 -7.27 -33.57
C THR A 394 -12.28 -7.73 -32.16
N ASP A 395 -11.45 -7.35 -31.20
CA ASP A 395 -11.66 -7.63 -29.78
C ASP A 395 -11.90 -6.30 -29.07
N GLU A 396 -12.85 -6.27 -28.14
CA GLU A 396 -13.19 -5.04 -27.39
C GLU A 396 -12.31 -4.85 -26.15
N ASP A 397 -11.61 -5.89 -25.69
CA ASP A 397 -10.74 -5.82 -24.50
C ASP A 397 -9.65 -4.74 -24.63
N PHE A 398 -9.42 -4.04 -23.51
CA PHE A 398 -8.39 -3.03 -23.37
C PHE A 398 -7.43 -3.35 -22.20
N PRO A 399 -6.10 -3.32 -22.40
CA PRO A 399 -5.41 -3.04 -23.65
C PRO A 399 -5.57 -4.20 -24.64
N SER A 400 -5.55 -3.89 -25.93
CA SER A 400 -5.69 -4.91 -26.98
C SER A 400 -4.64 -6.02 -26.81
N ILE A 401 -5.11 -7.25 -26.60
CA ILE A 401 -4.29 -8.44 -26.37
C ILE A 401 -3.88 -9.17 -27.67
N GLY A 402 -4.36 -8.71 -28.83
CA GLY A 402 -4.08 -9.29 -30.14
C GLY A 402 -4.98 -10.49 -30.48
N ILE A 403 -5.07 -10.82 -31.77
CA ILE A 403 -5.95 -11.88 -32.27
C ILE A 403 -5.15 -12.81 -33.18
N THR A 404 -5.31 -14.12 -32.98
CA THR A 404 -4.71 -15.17 -33.79
C THR A 404 -5.78 -15.88 -34.61
N TYR A 405 -5.57 -15.99 -35.93
CA TYR A 405 -6.47 -16.67 -36.85
C TYR A 405 -6.00 -18.10 -37.17
N SER A 406 -6.93 -19.04 -37.29
CA SER A 406 -6.66 -20.41 -37.71
C SER A 406 -7.80 -21.01 -38.55
N ILE A 407 -7.51 -22.06 -39.32
CA ILE A 407 -8.54 -22.83 -40.03
C ILE A 407 -8.94 -24.00 -39.13
N ALA A 408 -10.10 -23.91 -38.48
CA ALA A 408 -10.61 -24.93 -37.57
C ALA A 408 -11.15 -26.16 -38.31
N ALA A 409 -11.80 -25.94 -39.47
CA ALA A 409 -12.31 -27.02 -40.31
C ALA A 409 -12.47 -26.58 -41.78
N GLY A 410 -12.58 -27.57 -42.67
CA GLY A 410 -12.73 -27.35 -44.11
C GLY A 410 -11.40 -27.19 -44.84
N GLY A 411 -11.43 -27.27 -46.17
CA GLY A 411 -10.22 -27.06 -46.99
C GLY A 411 -9.45 -28.32 -47.42
N SER A 412 -10.00 -29.51 -47.16
CA SER A 412 -9.49 -30.77 -47.70
C SER A 412 -10.18 -31.15 -49.03
N THR A 413 -9.45 -31.88 -49.87
CA THR A 413 -9.97 -32.58 -51.05
C THR A 413 -9.52 -34.03 -51.04
N LEU A 414 -10.03 -34.85 -51.96
CA LEU A 414 -9.58 -36.24 -52.12
C LEU A 414 -8.07 -36.28 -52.38
N GLY A 415 -7.30 -36.74 -51.40
CA GLY A 415 -5.83 -36.90 -51.50
C GLY A 415 -4.98 -35.76 -50.93
N LEU A 416 -5.56 -34.61 -50.51
CA LEU A 416 -4.84 -33.51 -49.87
C LEU A 416 -5.57 -33.04 -48.61
N SER A 417 -4.83 -32.97 -47.48
CA SER A 417 -5.39 -32.51 -46.20
C SER A 417 -5.65 -31.01 -46.16
N ASN A 418 -4.76 -30.19 -46.73
CA ASN A 418 -4.81 -28.73 -46.61
C ASN A 418 -4.54 -28.04 -47.97
N ILE A 419 -5.56 -27.40 -48.54
CA ILE A 419 -5.42 -26.57 -49.77
C ILE A 419 -5.21 -25.09 -49.44
N PHE A 420 -5.64 -24.67 -48.25
CA PHE A 420 -5.59 -23.27 -47.82
C PHE A 420 -4.65 -23.11 -46.61
N TRP A 421 -4.04 -21.94 -46.53
CA TRP A 421 -3.31 -21.45 -45.37
C TRP A 421 -3.85 -20.07 -45.00
N ILE A 422 -3.92 -19.78 -43.70
CA ILE A 422 -4.29 -18.46 -43.20
C ILE A 422 -3.12 -17.83 -42.45
N ASP A 423 -2.86 -16.55 -42.70
CA ASP A 423 -1.90 -15.78 -41.92
C ASP A 423 -2.46 -15.58 -40.51
N PRO A 424 -1.78 -16.10 -39.46
CA PRO A 424 -2.30 -16.09 -38.10
C PRO A 424 -2.44 -14.68 -37.53
N ASN A 425 -1.74 -13.67 -38.05
CA ASN A 425 -1.79 -12.31 -37.51
C ASN A 425 -2.63 -11.36 -38.38
N LYS A 426 -2.80 -11.68 -39.67
CA LYS A 426 -3.44 -10.78 -40.64
C LYS A 426 -4.75 -11.30 -41.21
N GLY A 427 -5.12 -12.55 -40.94
CA GLY A 427 -6.34 -13.16 -41.48
C GLY A 427 -6.32 -13.35 -43.01
N ILE A 428 -5.14 -13.29 -43.64
CA ILE A 428 -5.00 -13.42 -45.10
C ILE A 428 -5.02 -14.90 -45.49
N ILE A 429 -5.97 -15.30 -46.32
CA ILE A 429 -6.11 -16.68 -46.82
C ILE A 429 -5.35 -16.82 -48.14
N LYS A 430 -4.50 -17.85 -48.25
CA LYS A 430 -3.72 -18.18 -49.44
C LYS A 430 -3.87 -19.64 -49.85
N LEU A 431 -3.59 -19.92 -51.11
CA LEU A 431 -3.48 -21.28 -51.64
C LEU A 431 -2.15 -21.92 -51.26
N LEU A 432 -2.18 -23.17 -50.80
CA LEU A 432 -1.01 -24.04 -50.66
C LEU A 432 -0.78 -24.87 -51.92
N VAL A 433 -1.86 -25.25 -52.60
CA VAL A 433 -1.87 -26.06 -53.81
C VAL A 433 -2.86 -25.44 -54.79
N ARG A 434 -2.59 -25.62 -56.09
CA ARG A 434 -3.49 -25.21 -57.16
C ARG A 434 -4.83 -25.96 -57.03
N PRO A 435 -5.98 -25.28 -56.95
CA PRO A 435 -7.29 -25.93 -56.94
C PRO A 435 -7.65 -26.43 -58.35
N ASP A 436 -8.60 -27.35 -58.41
CA ASP A 436 -9.05 -28.05 -59.62
C ASP A 436 -10.58 -28.09 -59.54
N TYR A 437 -11.25 -27.46 -60.51
CA TYR A 437 -12.69 -27.29 -60.53
C TYR A 437 -13.42 -28.62 -60.76
N GLU A 438 -12.89 -29.47 -61.65
CA GLU A 438 -13.40 -30.79 -62.01
C GLU A 438 -13.39 -31.74 -60.80
N VAL A 439 -12.42 -31.56 -59.89
CA VAL A 439 -12.36 -32.28 -58.62
C VAL A 439 -13.29 -31.69 -57.56
N LYS A 440 -13.24 -30.38 -57.31
CA LYS A 440 -14.05 -29.73 -56.27
C LYS A 440 -14.27 -28.24 -56.50
N GLN A 441 -15.52 -27.90 -56.82
CA GLN A 441 -15.95 -26.56 -57.18
C GLN A 441 -16.10 -25.57 -55.99
N ARG A 442 -16.25 -26.07 -54.76
CA ARG A 442 -16.53 -25.24 -53.58
C ARG A 442 -15.89 -25.79 -52.31
N TYR A 443 -15.32 -24.87 -51.52
CA TYR A 443 -14.80 -25.13 -50.19
C TYR A 443 -15.51 -24.26 -49.16
N ASP A 444 -16.06 -24.89 -48.14
CA ASP A 444 -16.57 -24.22 -46.95
C ASP A 444 -15.52 -24.38 -45.83
N LEU A 445 -14.91 -23.26 -45.44
CA LEU A 445 -13.95 -23.21 -44.33
C LEU A 445 -14.64 -22.64 -43.09
N LEU A 446 -14.29 -23.20 -41.94
CA LEU A 446 -14.58 -22.63 -40.63
C LEU A 446 -13.30 -22.00 -40.12
N ILE A 447 -13.27 -20.67 -40.06
CA ILE A 447 -12.14 -19.90 -39.53
C ILE A 447 -12.40 -19.59 -38.08
N GLU A 448 -11.39 -19.78 -37.23
CA GLU A 448 -11.42 -19.45 -35.82
C GLU A 448 -10.50 -18.25 -35.56
N ALA A 449 -10.99 -17.29 -34.75
CA ALA A 449 -10.19 -16.23 -34.17
C ALA A 449 -10.11 -16.48 -32.66
N VAL A 450 -8.91 -16.37 -32.11
CA VAL A 450 -8.59 -16.57 -30.68
C VAL A 450 -7.90 -15.31 -30.19
N ASP A 451 -8.33 -14.77 -29.06
CA ASP A 451 -7.64 -13.64 -28.45
C ASP A 451 -6.25 -14.04 -27.89
N GLY A 452 -5.49 -13.07 -27.41
CA GLY A 452 -4.13 -13.26 -26.93
C GLY A 452 -4.00 -13.69 -25.46
N ASP A 453 -5.09 -13.99 -24.74
CA ASP A 453 -5.01 -14.27 -23.31
C ASP A 453 -4.37 -15.66 -23.05
N PRO A 454 -3.27 -15.72 -22.27
CA PRO A 454 -2.56 -16.97 -22.03
C PRO A 454 -3.23 -17.88 -20.99
N ILE A 455 -4.14 -17.36 -20.18
CA ILE A 455 -4.81 -18.05 -19.06
C ILE A 455 -6.17 -18.56 -19.49
N LYS A 456 -6.99 -17.72 -20.12
CA LYS A 456 -8.38 -18.03 -20.48
C LYS A 456 -8.72 -17.39 -21.84
N PRO A 457 -8.17 -17.92 -22.94
CA PRO A 457 -8.45 -17.40 -24.27
C PRO A 457 -9.92 -17.60 -24.64
N LEU A 458 -10.55 -16.57 -25.17
CA LEU A 458 -11.86 -16.60 -25.78
C LEU A 458 -11.72 -16.73 -27.29
N THR A 459 -12.72 -17.38 -27.89
CA THR A 459 -12.70 -17.68 -29.33
C THR A 459 -14.02 -17.37 -30.01
N SER A 460 -13.95 -17.09 -31.30
CA SER A 460 -15.12 -17.02 -32.18
C SER A 460 -14.83 -17.65 -33.53
N THR A 461 -15.90 -17.92 -34.29
CA THR A 461 -15.78 -18.55 -35.61
C THR A 461 -16.56 -17.79 -36.67
N ALA A 462 -16.06 -17.86 -37.91
CA ALA A 462 -16.71 -17.35 -39.11
C ALA A 462 -16.66 -18.38 -40.23
N THR A 463 -17.67 -18.35 -41.10
CA THR A 463 -17.74 -19.22 -42.28
C THR A 463 -17.14 -18.50 -43.48
N VAL A 464 -16.25 -19.18 -44.20
CA VAL A 464 -15.67 -18.68 -45.46
C VAL A 464 -16.02 -19.64 -46.58
N ILE A 465 -16.75 -19.17 -47.58
CA ILE A 465 -17.09 -19.92 -48.78
C ILE A 465 -16.12 -19.50 -49.88
N ILE A 466 -15.41 -20.47 -50.43
CA ILE A 466 -14.50 -20.26 -51.56
C ILE A 466 -15.05 -21.01 -52.76
N ASN A 467 -15.46 -20.28 -53.79
CA ASN A 467 -15.87 -20.86 -55.07
C ASN A 467 -14.67 -20.91 -56.01
N ILE A 468 -14.43 -22.07 -56.60
CA ILE A 468 -13.44 -22.23 -57.66
C ILE A 468 -14.09 -21.77 -58.97
N ILE A 469 -13.44 -20.85 -59.67
CA ILE A 469 -13.87 -20.36 -60.98
C ILE A 469 -13.28 -21.27 -62.04
N GLU A 470 -14.18 -21.94 -62.77
CA GLU A 470 -13.91 -22.75 -63.96
C GLU A 470 -13.19 -21.94 -65.05
N VAL A 471 -12.12 -22.51 -65.60
CA VAL A 471 -11.33 -22.02 -66.71
C VAL A 471 -11.07 -23.19 -67.65
N ASN A 472 -11.18 -22.96 -68.95
CA ASN A 472 -10.90 -23.98 -69.96
C ASN A 472 -9.39 -24.32 -70.01
N ASP A 473 -8.93 -25.30 -69.23
CA ASP A 473 -7.55 -25.73 -69.13
C ASP A 473 -7.32 -27.24 -69.39
N GLU A 474 -8.38 -28.02 -69.53
CA GLU A 474 -8.34 -29.38 -70.04
C GLU A 474 -8.48 -29.40 -71.57
N PRO A 475 -7.67 -30.19 -72.29
CA PRO A 475 -7.76 -30.27 -73.75
C PRO A 475 -8.81 -31.28 -74.22
N PRO A 476 -9.42 -31.06 -75.41
CA PRO A 476 -10.46 -31.94 -75.92
C PRO A 476 -9.88 -33.29 -76.35
N VAL A 477 -10.45 -34.38 -75.83
CA VAL A 477 -10.08 -35.76 -76.11
C VAL A 477 -11.02 -36.37 -77.13
N CYS A 478 -10.50 -36.80 -78.28
CA CYS A 478 -11.31 -37.35 -79.37
C CYS A 478 -10.99 -38.81 -79.71
N GLN A 479 -12.00 -39.54 -80.16
CA GLN A 479 -11.91 -40.93 -80.62
C GLN A 479 -12.45 -41.07 -82.06
N PRO A 480 -11.73 -41.79 -82.96
CA PRO A 480 -10.44 -42.44 -82.72
C PRO A 480 -9.26 -41.46 -82.68
N ASN A 481 -8.21 -41.76 -81.92
CA ASN A 481 -6.97 -40.97 -81.80
C ASN A 481 -6.03 -41.16 -83.02
N GLY A 482 -6.60 -41.07 -84.21
CA GLY A 482 -5.96 -41.32 -85.51
C GLY A 482 -6.39 -42.62 -86.18
N THR A 483 -6.40 -42.61 -87.52
CA THR A 483 -6.82 -43.77 -88.34
C THR A 483 -6.20 -43.72 -89.73
N THR A 484 -6.27 -44.85 -90.46
CA THR A 484 -5.90 -44.94 -91.88
C THR A 484 -7.10 -45.38 -92.69
N LEU A 485 -7.48 -44.58 -93.69
CA LEU A 485 -8.64 -44.81 -94.56
C LEU A 485 -8.16 -45.04 -95.99
N ILE A 486 -8.69 -46.07 -96.66
CA ILE A 486 -8.38 -46.36 -98.07
C ILE A 486 -9.63 -46.08 -98.92
N ILE A 487 -9.51 -45.18 -99.88
CA ILE A 487 -10.61 -44.74 -100.77
C ILE A 487 -10.23 -44.84 -102.24
N PRO A 488 -11.17 -45.19 -103.13
CA PRO A 488 -10.91 -45.15 -104.55
C PRO A 488 -10.93 -43.70 -105.08
N SER A 489 -10.21 -43.44 -106.18
CA SER A 489 -10.12 -42.09 -106.77
C SER A 489 -11.44 -41.61 -107.39
N ASP A 490 -12.41 -42.50 -107.63
CA ASP A 490 -13.75 -42.21 -108.17
C ASP A 490 -14.85 -42.15 -107.09
N LEU A 491 -14.47 -42.01 -105.81
CA LEU A 491 -15.43 -41.93 -104.70
C LEU A 491 -16.44 -40.79 -104.90
N ARG A 492 -17.73 -41.08 -104.68
CA ARG A 492 -18.82 -40.12 -104.85
C ARG A 492 -18.69 -38.91 -103.91
N LEU A 493 -18.76 -37.71 -104.48
CA LEU A 493 -18.73 -36.45 -103.75
C LEU A 493 -19.86 -36.34 -102.71
N GLY A 494 -19.57 -35.67 -101.59
CA GLY A 494 -20.54 -35.41 -100.54
C GLY A 494 -20.88 -36.61 -99.63
N THR A 495 -20.23 -37.76 -99.83
CA THR A 495 -20.42 -38.95 -98.99
C THR A 495 -19.45 -38.98 -97.81
N ASN A 496 -19.87 -39.61 -96.71
CA ASN A 496 -18.97 -39.88 -95.58
C ASN A 496 -17.93 -40.93 -96.00
N ILE A 497 -16.66 -40.62 -95.80
CA ILE A 497 -15.56 -41.50 -96.14
C ILE A 497 -15.55 -42.69 -95.18
N ARG A 498 -15.88 -43.88 -95.70
CA ARG A 498 -15.82 -45.17 -94.95
C ARG A 498 -16.57 -45.13 -93.61
N ASP A 499 -17.70 -44.42 -93.55
CA ASP A 499 -18.49 -44.22 -92.33
C ASP A 499 -17.68 -43.66 -91.15
N PHE A 500 -16.63 -42.88 -91.44
CA PHE A 500 -15.79 -42.29 -90.41
C PHE A 500 -16.60 -41.34 -89.51
N ILE A 501 -16.45 -41.53 -88.20
CA ILE A 501 -17.04 -40.70 -87.17
C ILE A 501 -15.93 -40.32 -86.20
N LEU A 502 -15.79 -39.02 -85.96
CA LEU A 502 -14.96 -38.48 -84.91
C LEU A 502 -15.85 -37.98 -83.78
N THR A 503 -15.66 -38.51 -82.58
CA THR A 503 -16.38 -38.10 -81.37
C THR A 503 -15.41 -37.49 -80.38
N CYS A 504 -15.70 -36.31 -79.84
CA CYS A 504 -14.88 -35.63 -78.85
C CYS A 504 -15.59 -35.49 -77.50
N THR A 505 -14.82 -35.47 -76.43
CA THR A 505 -15.24 -35.23 -75.05
C THR A 505 -14.20 -34.37 -74.37
N ASP A 506 -14.65 -33.53 -73.46
CA ASP A 506 -13.84 -32.55 -72.74
C ASP A 506 -14.45 -32.38 -71.36
N LEU A 507 -13.64 -32.13 -70.34
CA LEU A 507 -14.11 -32.02 -68.96
C LEU A 507 -14.73 -30.64 -68.67
N ASP A 508 -14.25 -29.61 -69.36
CA ASP A 508 -14.64 -28.21 -69.17
C ASP A 508 -15.74 -27.81 -70.17
N SER A 509 -15.89 -28.57 -71.25
CA SER A 509 -16.63 -28.18 -72.44
C SER A 509 -17.82 -29.12 -72.77
N PRO A 510 -19.05 -28.58 -72.95
CA PRO A 510 -20.20 -29.35 -73.36
C PRO A 510 -20.11 -29.78 -74.83
N PRO A 511 -20.86 -30.80 -75.25
CA PRO A 511 -20.84 -31.32 -76.62
C PRO A 511 -21.02 -30.30 -77.75
N SER A 512 -21.63 -29.14 -77.50
CA SER A 512 -21.86 -28.11 -78.52
C SER A 512 -20.68 -27.16 -78.75
N SER A 513 -19.64 -27.16 -77.91
CA SER A 513 -18.54 -26.17 -77.99
C SER A 513 -17.46 -26.53 -79.01
N PHE A 514 -17.42 -27.78 -79.49
CA PHE A 514 -16.33 -28.26 -80.35
C PHE A 514 -16.35 -27.64 -81.75
N ARG A 515 -15.16 -27.35 -82.27
CA ARG A 515 -14.88 -26.96 -83.66
C ARG A 515 -13.77 -27.80 -84.26
N TYR A 516 -13.89 -28.11 -85.55
CA TYR A 516 -12.98 -28.97 -86.30
C TYR A 516 -12.38 -28.21 -87.47
N ALA A 517 -11.05 -28.12 -87.51
CA ALA A 517 -10.34 -27.54 -88.64
C ALA A 517 -9.25 -28.51 -89.13
N MET A 518 -8.97 -28.48 -90.43
CA MET A 518 -7.79 -29.17 -90.98
C MET A 518 -6.67 -28.16 -91.18
N LYS A 519 -5.44 -28.54 -90.82
CA LYS A 519 -4.27 -27.71 -91.13
C LYS A 519 -4.12 -27.66 -92.65
N GLY A 520 -4.22 -26.47 -93.26
CA GLY A 520 -4.30 -26.31 -94.73
C GLY A 520 -3.19 -27.00 -95.52
N VAL A 521 -1.98 -27.10 -94.96
CA VAL A 521 -0.84 -27.81 -95.59
C VAL A 521 -1.07 -29.31 -95.72
N SER A 522 -1.93 -29.90 -94.89
CA SER A 522 -2.24 -31.33 -94.87
C SER A 522 -3.35 -31.76 -95.84
N ASN A 523 -4.24 -30.83 -96.21
CA ASN A 523 -5.36 -31.05 -97.11
C ASN A 523 -5.08 -30.41 -98.47
N VAL A 524 -4.08 -30.95 -99.18
CA VAL A 524 -3.68 -30.47 -100.51
C VAL A 524 -4.90 -30.45 -101.43
N ASN A 525 -5.05 -29.38 -102.21
CA ASN A 525 -6.18 -29.17 -103.14
C ASN A 525 -7.59 -29.17 -102.48
N ASN A 526 -7.68 -29.13 -101.13
CA ASN A 526 -8.93 -29.02 -100.35
C ASN A 526 -9.96 -30.14 -100.61
N HIS A 527 -9.52 -31.37 -100.87
CA HIS A 527 -10.40 -32.51 -101.12
C HIS A 527 -11.29 -32.90 -99.94
N PHE A 528 -10.84 -32.70 -98.70
CA PHE A 528 -11.52 -33.20 -97.51
C PHE A 528 -12.15 -32.08 -96.68
N VAL A 529 -13.31 -32.34 -96.09
CA VAL A 529 -13.97 -31.42 -95.16
C VAL A 529 -14.67 -32.18 -94.04
N PHE A 530 -14.76 -31.60 -92.85
CA PHE A 530 -15.59 -32.12 -91.78
C PHE A 530 -17.01 -31.57 -91.88
N SER A 531 -18.01 -32.38 -91.56
CA SER A 531 -19.40 -31.95 -91.51
C SER A 531 -20.14 -32.63 -90.34
N PRO A 532 -20.63 -31.85 -89.35
CA PRO A 532 -20.48 -30.39 -89.20
C PRO A 532 -19.05 -29.97 -88.83
N THR A 533 -18.64 -28.75 -89.16
CA THR A 533 -17.33 -28.19 -88.74
C THR A 533 -17.34 -27.59 -87.34
N SER A 534 -18.50 -27.41 -86.73
CA SER A 534 -18.67 -26.78 -85.41
C SER A 534 -20.04 -27.10 -84.81
N GLY A 535 -20.20 -26.88 -83.50
CA GLY A 535 -21.51 -26.91 -82.84
C GLY A 535 -21.97 -28.30 -82.40
N THR A 536 -21.07 -29.29 -82.45
CA THR A 536 -21.33 -30.68 -82.08
C THR A 536 -20.03 -31.38 -81.75
N ASN A 537 -20.10 -32.40 -80.91
CA ASN A 537 -18.97 -33.25 -80.54
C ASN A 537 -18.79 -34.43 -81.50
N ILE A 538 -19.65 -34.57 -82.51
CA ILE A 538 -19.61 -35.63 -83.51
C ILE A 538 -19.46 -35.01 -84.90
N THR A 539 -18.41 -35.38 -85.63
CA THR A 539 -18.22 -34.95 -87.02
C THR A 539 -17.86 -36.10 -87.95
N ARG A 540 -18.14 -35.91 -89.24
CA ARG A 540 -17.93 -36.90 -90.31
C ARG A 540 -16.97 -36.33 -91.35
N LEU A 541 -16.12 -37.18 -91.90
CA LEU A 541 -15.15 -36.78 -92.92
C LEU A 541 -15.77 -36.95 -94.31
N ILE A 542 -15.95 -35.86 -95.03
CA ILE A 542 -16.60 -35.82 -96.34
C ILE A 542 -15.58 -35.51 -97.43
N LEU A 543 -15.71 -36.20 -98.56
CA LEU A 543 -15.03 -35.82 -99.79
C LEU A 543 -15.77 -34.65 -100.46
N LYS A 544 -15.13 -33.48 -100.46
CA LYS A 544 -15.66 -32.22 -101.00
C LYS A 544 -15.36 -32.06 -102.49
N GLU A 545 -14.12 -32.26 -102.88
CA GLU A 545 -13.64 -32.06 -104.27
C GLU A 545 -13.15 -33.39 -104.87
N PRO A 546 -13.40 -33.66 -106.16
CA PRO A 546 -12.95 -34.89 -106.83
C PRO A 546 -11.43 -34.90 -107.01
N PHE A 547 -10.83 -36.09 -107.10
CA PHE A 547 -9.41 -36.20 -107.44
C PHE A 547 -9.18 -36.09 -108.95
N ASP A 548 -8.22 -35.28 -109.38
CA ASP A 548 -7.78 -35.10 -110.76
C ASP A 548 -6.29 -35.48 -110.94
N TYR A 549 -6.03 -36.79 -110.91
CA TYR A 549 -4.72 -37.35 -111.25
C TYR A 549 -4.44 -37.30 -112.76
N SER A 550 -5.48 -37.37 -113.60
CA SER A 550 -5.35 -37.37 -115.07
C SER A 550 -4.93 -36.03 -115.65
N GLY A 551 -5.41 -34.92 -115.07
CA GLY A 551 -5.07 -33.56 -115.44
C GLY A 551 -3.79 -33.03 -114.77
N GLY A 552 -3.18 -33.83 -113.87
CA GLY A 552 -1.92 -33.50 -113.19
C GLY A 552 -2.05 -32.52 -112.04
N LEU A 553 -3.28 -32.16 -111.63
CA LEU A 553 -3.56 -31.35 -110.45
C LEU A 553 -3.16 -32.09 -109.17
N ASP A 554 -3.50 -33.38 -109.09
CA ASP A 554 -3.15 -34.25 -107.98
C ASP A 554 -1.90 -35.09 -108.27
N LYS A 555 -0.88 -34.91 -107.43
CA LYS A 555 0.40 -35.65 -107.51
C LYS A 555 0.62 -36.60 -106.34
N THR A 556 -0.26 -36.55 -105.34
CA THR A 556 -0.10 -37.25 -104.06
C THR A 556 -1.22 -38.27 -103.88
N TRP A 557 -0.85 -39.54 -103.73
CA TRP A 557 -1.80 -40.63 -103.46
C TRP A 557 -2.01 -40.89 -101.96
N ASN A 558 -1.18 -40.30 -101.10
CA ASN A 558 -1.22 -40.48 -99.64
C ASN A 558 -1.34 -39.13 -98.94
N TYR A 559 -2.50 -38.85 -98.36
CA TYR A 559 -2.77 -37.63 -97.60
C TYR A 559 -2.58 -37.91 -96.12
N LYS A 560 -1.84 -37.05 -95.42
CA LYS A 560 -1.68 -37.11 -93.96
C LYS A 560 -2.39 -35.92 -93.34
N LEU A 561 -3.71 -36.02 -93.15
CA LEU A 561 -4.54 -34.95 -92.62
C LEU A 561 -4.22 -34.71 -91.16
N THR A 562 -3.86 -33.47 -90.82
CA THR A 562 -3.72 -33.03 -89.43
C THR A 562 -4.95 -32.23 -89.07
N VAL A 563 -5.75 -32.76 -88.14
CA VAL A 563 -7.00 -32.16 -87.70
C VAL A 563 -6.77 -31.50 -86.34
N LEU A 564 -7.16 -30.24 -86.25
CA LEU A 564 -7.18 -29.43 -85.05
C LEU A 564 -8.60 -29.40 -84.51
N ILE A 565 -8.75 -29.75 -83.24
CA ILE A 565 -9.99 -29.67 -82.49
C ILE A 565 -9.86 -28.53 -81.49
N PHE A 566 -10.87 -27.66 -81.45
CA PHE A 566 -10.96 -26.53 -80.52
C PHE A 566 -12.24 -26.66 -79.68
N ASP A 567 -12.16 -26.21 -78.44
CA ASP A 567 -13.17 -26.22 -77.39
C ASP A 567 -13.59 -24.78 -77.06
N ASP A 568 -14.59 -24.25 -77.75
CA ASP A 568 -14.89 -22.80 -77.68
C ASP A 568 -15.71 -22.39 -76.45
N ASN A 569 -15.62 -23.10 -75.32
CA ASN A 569 -16.65 -23.03 -74.27
C ASN A 569 -16.70 -21.74 -73.42
N LEU A 570 -15.91 -20.73 -73.74
CA LEU A 570 -16.03 -19.41 -73.10
C LEU A 570 -16.07 -18.24 -74.11
N LEU A 571 -16.25 -18.52 -75.40
CA LEU A 571 -16.22 -17.52 -76.48
C LEU A 571 -17.60 -17.19 -77.07
N VAL A 572 -18.69 -17.35 -76.32
CA VAL A 572 -20.00 -16.83 -76.73
C VAL A 572 -19.98 -15.29 -76.64
N GLY A 573 -19.42 -14.64 -77.66
CA GLY A 573 -19.52 -13.19 -77.89
C GLY A 573 -18.22 -12.39 -78.03
N ALA A 574 -17.02 -12.96 -77.85
CA ALA A 574 -15.77 -12.21 -77.93
C ALA A 574 -15.13 -12.20 -79.34
N ARG A 575 -14.69 -11.03 -79.81
CA ARG A 575 -14.06 -10.86 -81.15
C ARG A 575 -12.60 -11.36 -81.25
N GLN A 576 -12.01 -11.91 -80.19
CA GLN A 576 -10.68 -12.56 -80.21
C GLN A 576 -10.57 -13.61 -79.09
N PRO A 577 -9.91 -14.77 -79.33
CA PRO A 577 -9.60 -15.73 -78.29
C PRO A 577 -8.45 -15.19 -77.42
N LYS A 578 -8.74 -14.88 -76.16
CA LYS A 578 -7.73 -14.56 -75.13
C LYS A 578 -7.60 -15.65 -74.06
N GLY A 579 -8.40 -16.70 -74.13
CA GLY A 579 -8.28 -17.89 -73.28
C GLY A 579 -7.36 -18.93 -73.92
N LEU A 580 -6.74 -19.77 -73.08
CA LEU A 580 -6.11 -21.02 -73.49
C LEU A 580 -7.18 -21.84 -74.22
N VAL A 581 -7.12 -21.90 -75.56
CA VAL A 581 -7.96 -22.83 -76.32
C VAL A 581 -7.25 -24.18 -76.23
N GLY A 582 -7.88 -25.16 -75.60
CA GLY A 582 -7.40 -26.52 -75.57
C GLY A 582 -7.37 -27.05 -77.00
N THR A 583 -6.19 -27.26 -77.58
CA THR A 583 -6.09 -27.79 -78.94
C THR A 583 -5.84 -29.29 -78.91
N GLY A 584 -6.87 -30.08 -79.19
CA GLY A 584 -6.72 -31.49 -79.53
C GLY A 584 -6.16 -31.65 -80.95
N THR A 585 -5.28 -32.61 -81.18
CA THR A 585 -4.79 -32.92 -82.54
C THR A 585 -4.93 -34.39 -82.84
N ILE A 586 -5.56 -34.72 -83.97
CA ILE A 586 -5.59 -36.09 -84.51
C ILE A 586 -4.97 -36.14 -85.91
N ILE A 587 -4.46 -37.31 -86.29
CA ILE A 587 -3.89 -37.55 -87.63
C ILE A 587 -4.73 -38.60 -88.36
N ILE A 588 -5.25 -38.25 -89.54
CA ILE A 588 -5.97 -39.17 -90.41
C ILE A 588 -5.14 -39.39 -91.69
N ASN A 589 -4.69 -40.63 -91.91
CA ASN A 589 -4.00 -40.99 -93.13
C ASN A 589 -5.02 -41.47 -94.17
N ILE A 590 -4.99 -40.92 -95.37
CA ILE A 590 -5.88 -41.33 -96.46
C ILE A 590 -5.04 -41.79 -97.64
N GLN A 591 -5.21 -43.05 -98.02
CA GLN A 591 -4.60 -43.63 -99.21
C GLN A 591 -5.65 -43.69 -100.31
N VAL A 592 -5.40 -42.95 -101.39
CA VAL A 592 -6.23 -42.99 -102.60
C VAL A 592 -5.71 -44.11 -103.49
N VAL A 593 -6.62 -44.90 -104.08
CA VAL A 593 -6.28 -45.99 -105.00
C VAL A 593 -7.02 -45.82 -106.33
N ASN A 594 -6.35 -46.14 -107.43
CA ASN A 594 -6.97 -46.09 -108.76
C ASN A 594 -7.87 -47.33 -108.97
N PRO A 595 -9.19 -47.18 -109.15
CA PRO A 595 -10.10 -48.30 -109.37
C PRO A 595 -9.79 -49.07 -110.67
N SER A 596 -9.15 -48.44 -111.65
CA SER A 596 -8.77 -49.05 -112.93
C SER A 596 -7.49 -49.89 -112.88
N LEU A 597 -6.75 -49.88 -111.77
CA LEU A 597 -5.56 -50.70 -111.52
C LEU A 597 -5.79 -51.76 -110.43
N THR A 598 -7.02 -51.91 -109.93
CA THR A 598 -7.41 -53.00 -109.03
C THR A 598 -7.69 -54.28 -109.82
N THR A 599 -6.65 -54.92 -110.34
CA THR A 599 -6.71 -56.36 -110.58
C THR A 599 -6.91 -57.05 -109.24
N VAL A 600 -8.08 -57.68 -109.10
CA VAL A 600 -8.42 -58.62 -108.05
C VAL A 600 -7.37 -59.72 -108.03
N SER A 601 -6.43 -59.64 -107.09
CA SER A 601 -5.72 -60.83 -106.62
C SER A 601 -6.54 -61.42 -105.49
N THR A 602 -7.37 -62.39 -105.82
CA THR A 602 -7.84 -63.40 -104.86
C THR A 602 -6.63 -64.18 -104.36
N THR A 603 -5.98 -63.69 -103.32
CA THR A 603 -5.13 -64.54 -102.48
C THR A 603 -6.01 -65.11 -101.38
N THR A 604 -6.28 -66.40 -101.50
CA THR A 604 -6.70 -67.30 -100.42
C THR A 604 -6.11 -66.85 -99.06
N PRO A 605 -6.89 -66.77 -97.97
CA PRO A 605 -6.31 -66.56 -96.67
C PRO A 605 -5.46 -67.80 -96.30
N PRO A 606 -4.18 -67.64 -95.94
CA PRO A 606 -3.45 -68.67 -95.24
C PRO A 606 -4.06 -68.84 -93.85
N SER A 607 -4.11 -70.09 -93.40
CA SER A 607 -4.28 -70.48 -92.00
C SER A 607 -3.32 -69.70 -91.10
N ILE A 608 -3.86 -68.80 -90.27
CA ILE A 608 -3.12 -68.18 -89.17
C ILE A 608 -3.44 -68.95 -87.90
N THR A 609 -2.40 -69.59 -87.38
CA THR A 609 -2.30 -70.15 -86.04
C THR A 609 -2.49 -69.04 -85.00
N TYR A 610 -3.33 -69.27 -83.99
CA TYR A 610 -3.28 -68.46 -82.77
C TYR A 610 -1.94 -68.72 -82.07
N ILE A 611 -1.02 -67.76 -82.12
CA ILE A 611 0.06 -67.66 -81.14
C ILE A 611 -0.27 -66.45 -80.27
N THR A 612 -0.65 -66.74 -79.04
CA THR A 612 -0.91 -65.79 -77.97
C THR A 612 0.33 -64.92 -77.75
N LYS A 613 0.26 -63.63 -78.08
CA LYS A 613 1.26 -62.65 -77.63
C LYS A 613 0.78 -62.05 -76.31
N LYS A 614 1.23 -62.67 -75.22
CA LYS A 614 1.13 -62.14 -73.86
C LYS A 614 2.26 -61.13 -73.71
N GLU A 615 1.93 -59.85 -73.55
CA GLU A 615 2.93 -58.84 -73.17
C GLU A 615 3.49 -59.13 -71.79
N ASN A 616 4.74 -58.71 -71.62
CA ASN A 616 5.68 -59.10 -70.59
C ASN A 616 5.10 -59.07 -69.16
N VAL A 617 4.90 -60.26 -68.61
CA VAL A 617 4.95 -60.47 -67.16
C VAL A 617 6.42 -60.61 -66.79
N TYR A 618 6.81 -59.81 -65.80
CA TYR A 618 8.14 -59.71 -65.20
C TYR A 618 8.85 -61.06 -65.01
N SER A 619 10.14 -61.06 -65.36
CA SER A 619 11.10 -62.14 -65.14
C SER A 619 11.18 -62.54 -63.66
N SER A 620 11.13 -63.85 -63.40
CA SER A 620 11.25 -64.50 -62.09
C SER A 620 12.68 -64.61 -61.55
N THR A 621 13.57 -63.68 -61.90
CA THR A 621 14.98 -63.68 -61.42
C THR A 621 15.43 -62.37 -60.77
N ALA A 622 14.51 -61.63 -60.15
CA ALA A 622 14.85 -60.48 -59.29
C ALA A 622 14.93 -60.88 -57.80
N TRP A 623 15.95 -61.66 -57.45
CA TRP A 623 16.27 -62.03 -56.05
C TRP A 623 16.75 -60.85 -55.18
N TYR A 624 16.79 -59.62 -55.74
CA TYR A 624 17.21 -58.42 -55.03
C TYR A 624 16.07 -57.63 -54.36
N VAL A 625 14.81 -57.85 -54.75
CA VAL A 625 13.66 -57.12 -54.17
C VAL A 625 13.35 -57.54 -52.72
N PRO A 626 13.35 -58.85 -52.36
CA PRO A 626 13.20 -59.25 -50.97
C PRO A 626 14.41 -58.85 -50.12
N PHE A 627 15.61 -58.82 -50.71
CA PHE A 627 16.85 -58.45 -50.02
C PHE A 627 16.89 -56.96 -49.65
N ILE A 628 16.47 -56.06 -50.55
CA ILE A 628 16.42 -54.62 -50.25
C ILE A 628 15.31 -54.28 -49.27
N ILE A 629 14.14 -54.93 -49.35
CA ILE A 629 13.06 -54.70 -48.39
C ILE A 629 13.45 -55.22 -47.00
N ALA A 630 14.09 -56.39 -46.91
CA ALA A 630 14.54 -56.94 -45.63
C ALA A 630 15.69 -56.12 -45.01
N LEU A 631 16.68 -55.71 -45.81
CA LEU A 631 17.80 -54.87 -45.35
C LEU A 631 17.31 -53.47 -44.95
N GLY A 632 16.42 -52.87 -45.74
CA GLY A 632 15.79 -51.58 -45.42
C GLY A 632 14.96 -51.64 -44.14
N SER A 633 14.21 -52.72 -43.93
CA SER A 633 13.43 -52.94 -42.70
C SER A 633 14.31 -53.13 -41.47
N MET A 634 15.44 -53.85 -41.59
CA MET A 634 16.42 -54.01 -40.51
C MET A 634 17.14 -52.71 -40.15
N ILE A 635 17.46 -51.87 -41.15
CA ILE A 635 18.06 -50.55 -40.92
C ILE A 635 17.03 -49.60 -40.26
N LEU A 636 15.76 -49.63 -40.66
CA LEU A 636 14.71 -48.82 -40.04
C LEU A 636 14.44 -49.23 -38.59
N LEU A 637 14.45 -50.53 -38.29
CA LEU A 637 14.35 -51.06 -36.92
C LEU A 637 15.55 -50.65 -36.06
N GLY A 638 16.76 -50.67 -36.63
CA GLY A 638 17.96 -50.15 -35.97
C GLY A 638 17.88 -48.64 -35.68
N LEU A 639 17.37 -47.84 -36.63
CA LEU A 639 17.15 -46.40 -36.46
C LEU A 639 16.10 -46.13 -35.37
N LEU A 640 15.00 -46.89 -35.36
CA LEU A 640 13.95 -46.77 -34.35
C LEU A 640 14.48 -47.14 -32.95
N GLY A 641 15.26 -48.20 -32.83
CA GLY A 641 15.94 -48.59 -31.59
C GLY A 641 16.93 -47.52 -31.10
N TYR A 642 17.68 -46.90 -32.02
CA TYR A 642 18.61 -45.81 -31.69
C TYR A 642 17.88 -44.55 -31.22
N LEU A 643 16.77 -44.18 -31.87
CA LEU A 643 15.93 -43.04 -31.45
C LEU A 643 15.28 -43.28 -30.08
N LEU A 644 14.81 -44.50 -29.81
CA LEU A 644 14.29 -44.88 -28.49
C LEU A 644 15.37 -44.87 -27.40
N TYR A 645 16.59 -45.28 -27.73
CA TYR A 645 17.75 -45.16 -26.83
C TYR A 645 18.07 -43.69 -26.51
N GLN A 646 18.04 -42.80 -27.51
CA GLN A 646 18.27 -41.36 -27.29
C GLN A 646 17.14 -40.71 -26.50
N LEU A 647 15.88 -41.11 -26.73
CA LEU A 647 14.74 -40.67 -25.93
C LEU A 647 14.84 -41.13 -24.47
N GLY A 648 15.27 -42.38 -24.24
CA GLY A 648 15.54 -42.91 -22.90
C GLY A 648 16.66 -42.15 -22.18
N LYS A 649 17.72 -41.77 -22.91
CA LYS A 649 18.82 -40.95 -22.37
C LYS A 649 18.39 -39.51 -22.08
N TYR A 650 17.52 -38.93 -22.91
CA TYR A 650 16.95 -37.61 -22.71
C TYR A 650 16.01 -37.55 -21.49
N LEU A 651 15.19 -38.58 -21.30
CA LEU A 651 14.30 -38.68 -20.13
C LEU A 651 15.07 -39.02 -18.84
N SER A 652 16.15 -39.80 -18.92
CA SER A 652 17.01 -40.15 -17.78
C SER A 652 17.86 -38.98 -17.23
N THR A 653 17.94 -37.85 -17.94
CA THR A 653 18.76 -36.69 -17.53
C THR A 653 17.94 -35.49 -17.03
N LYS A 654 16.61 -35.63 -16.98
CA LYS A 654 15.72 -34.69 -16.29
C LYS A 654 15.03 -35.38 -15.12
N ASP A 655 15.79 -35.58 -14.05
CA ASP A 655 15.23 -35.46 -12.71
C ASP A 655 16.23 -34.85 -11.74
N CYS A 656 15.70 -33.95 -10.92
CA CYS A 656 16.26 -33.27 -9.75
C CYS A 656 17.04 -31.95 -9.95
N SER A 657 16.30 -30.84 -9.84
CA SER A 657 16.69 -29.72 -8.98
C SER A 657 15.43 -29.00 -8.46
N CYS A 658 14.97 -29.41 -7.28
CA CYS A 658 14.72 -28.54 -6.11
C CYS A 658 13.83 -29.26 -5.07
N CYS A 659 14.47 -29.78 -4.02
CA CYS A 659 13.87 -30.09 -2.71
C CYS A 659 13.39 -28.79 -2.04
N VAL A 660 12.52 -28.76 -1.02
CA VAL A 660 12.68 -29.32 0.35
C VAL A 660 11.30 -29.40 1.06
N PRO A 661 11.09 -30.37 1.98
CA PRO A 661 10.75 -29.98 3.35
C PRO A 661 11.66 -30.60 4.43
N ARG A 662 11.72 -29.88 5.55
CA ARG A 662 12.42 -30.14 6.82
C ARG A 662 12.24 -31.57 7.37
N VAL A 663 13.23 -32.07 8.12
CA VAL A 663 13.14 -32.34 9.59
C VAL A 663 14.32 -33.21 10.10
N ASN A 664 14.82 -32.82 11.29
CA ASN A 664 15.53 -33.57 12.35
C ASN A 664 17.08 -33.66 12.45
N LYS A 665 17.57 -33.01 13.53
CA LYS A 665 18.35 -33.55 14.67
C LYS A 665 19.44 -34.60 14.39
N TYR A 666 20.70 -34.31 14.73
CA TYR A 666 21.33 -34.60 16.04
C TYR A 666 22.85 -34.32 16.04
N LYS A 667 23.31 -33.66 17.13
CA LYS A 667 24.55 -33.84 17.92
C LYS A 667 25.99 -33.71 17.35
N GLU A 668 26.71 -32.84 18.06
CA GLU A 668 28.08 -32.93 18.63
C GLU A 668 29.31 -32.93 17.70
N SER A 669 30.10 -31.85 17.75
CA SER A 669 31.28 -31.74 18.65
C SER A 669 31.99 -30.38 18.48
N LEU A 670 32.42 -29.85 19.64
CA LEU A 670 33.12 -28.58 19.94
C LEU A 670 32.27 -27.29 20.00
#